data_AF-A0AA36MNC7-F1
#
_entry.id   AF-A0AA36MNC7-F1
#
_cell.length_a   1.000
_cell.length_b   1.000
_cell.length_c   1.000
_cell.angle_alpha   90.00
_cell.angle_beta   90.00
_cell.angle_gamma   90.00
#
_symmetry.space_group_name_H-M   'P 1'
#
loop_
_entity.id
_entity.type
_entity.pdbx_description
1 polymer ?
#
loop_
_entity_poly.entity_id
_entity_poly.type
_entity_poly.pdbx_seq_one_letter_code
_entity_poly.pdbx_strand_id
1 'polypeptide(L)'
;MASDGADQVWRGNERDTLQAQVDEALEPLKSSMPFINASCSRCLRSCLPGEDAAFRGEASYESCTGRCGQKCVPHGLPELPDYFHEGISGPGNVTHWSGWILSLHQLRQQLKLGWSQESGEFSSPEFQRSSKAYVTVQTMVHDRNLYDPIRHDWTAAHYLKDLKSRFGGVDQVLLWAGYPNLGVDTRSNLDLMESVPGGMRTAVEVVIVGGGLAGLSAACELLERGCNIVILEKSQNLGGNSSKATTGIAAPGSELQKANGVTDNGADLVSMEPIAKDMIEKGAKDVDWLLSLAGCKDEMVLRLTPGHQKTPRTLGTRDHFPGAVVTYAVMHQLDTIAKAKPDKLKIVTSATVTKLVVEGSKVTGVEYQAGGAQKEMGVVLLATGGFAGDTSPASLLARYAPQLMQLPTTSDERTNGDGLSMATEVKAAVKNMNMVSVYPTAAVIPGMENDKFKIVLSDALVGAGGKLINYEGVQFVGELETAQKRADAMGRTKGPFRIVISEKDTEAVKWLCDFYVSRNVMKKYSNAAQLAAEMRVQPNKLPPLGTGAVLVAVVTPATYTCAGGLAVDQGKVLTSTGAPIEGLFAAGEVTACPCPNAWSASGVPLLYSIYTGRLAGASVGTALGAKEKVIDLVAIANALEEVKKEKKPEDMTKDELLAYCKELESRPAAGPAAPAGPPGVTLEEVAKHNKKDDAWVVVNGEAIDVTKWITIHPGGEQAIMAYLGKDATEEWNMIHKPGTVEKNAQHLKMMGKIGAGGAPAGGAAAAPVSDGMSPDEVAKHNTKTDAWIILHGEALDVTKWISIHPGGEQAIMAYLGKDATEEWVMIHKPGTVEKNMQHLKKMGKVSGAVAAAAPAAAVDDSPPPPDGDGGVPGFIGAVWFLLKNVMLMVMRTVFFTGNLKFSLDNNRNGTMRSAVFLITFTIVHALGNFVDMLGGPAELNGEGYLFDRIHWTGAFGYIKDFPFSVVEEYLALALLLHVTVALKRSYDITIGYTIATGRWNMLLSGLVILTFLIKHLQDFRFYPYYDYVELKAPPMLVNVKGVLSGHIFTDPDGELVKARDLYSREVALFKDLNTVLVYSICLALFVTHLCLGWKKLVPADAMQIPRDHQNMVIYMGWAAALAIAGMYGSVPWYVYFAKPEVVEHIKS
;
A
#
# COMPACT_ATOMS: atom_id res chain seq x y z
N MET A 1 -19.58 -30.48 -9.06
CA MET A 1 -18.94 -31.79 -9.28
C MET A 1 -18.77 -32.46 -7.93
N ALA A 2 -19.54 -33.52 -7.67
CA ALA A 2 -19.32 -34.53 -6.64
C ALA A 2 -20.37 -35.63 -6.88
N SER A 3 -20.26 -36.28 -8.04
CA SER A 3 -20.82 -37.61 -8.25
C SER A 3 -19.80 -38.62 -7.73
N ASP A 4 -20.30 -39.77 -7.30
CA ASP A 4 -19.58 -40.99 -6.92
C ASP A 4 -19.34 -41.14 -5.41
N GLY A 5 -20.24 -41.88 -4.75
CA GLY A 5 -19.97 -42.39 -3.41
C GLY A 5 -21.13 -42.94 -2.57
N ALA A 6 -22.36 -43.10 -3.07
CA ALA A 6 -23.48 -43.52 -2.20
C ALA A 6 -24.50 -44.50 -2.81
N ASP A 7 -24.12 -45.29 -3.81
CA ASP A 7 -24.92 -46.44 -4.25
C ASP A 7 -24.49 -47.69 -3.48
N GLN A 8 -25.09 -47.93 -2.31
CA GLN A 8 -25.31 -49.27 -1.78
C GLN A 8 -26.23 -49.25 -0.54
N VAL A 9 -27.09 -50.27 -0.44
CA VAL A 9 -28.13 -50.53 0.58
C VAL A 9 -29.39 -49.70 0.30
N TRP A 10 -30.46 -50.24 -0.31
CA TRP A 10 -31.42 -51.22 0.24
C TRP A 10 -32.11 -52.01 -0.89
N ARG A 11 -32.25 -53.33 -0.76
CA ARG A 11 -33.06 -54.20 -1.64
C ARG A 11 -34.27 -54.79 -0.90
N GLY A 12 -35.39 -54.81 -1.62
CA GLY A 12 -36.69 -55.49 -1.44
C GLY A 12 -36.95 -56.38 -0.22
N ASN A 13 -37.91 -55.93 0.61
CA ASN A 13 -39.04 -56.71 1.17
C ASN A 13 -39.96 -55.90 2.11
N GLU A 14 -39.70 -54.59 2.31
CA GLU A 14 -40.48 -53.75 3.24
C GLU A 14 -41.72 -53.08 2.62
N ARG A 15 -41.95 -53.22 1.31
CA ARG A 15 -43.06 -52.53 0.61
C ARG A 15 -44.42 -53.14 0.93
N ASP A 16 -44.48 -54.46 1.07
CA ASP A 16 -45.73 -55.20 1.29
C ASP A 16 -46.17 -55.14 2.77
N THR A 17 -45.22 -54.98 3.69
CA THR A 17 -45.49 -54.80 5.13
C THR A 17 -46.03 -53.40 5.43
N LEU A 18 -45.58 -52.39 4.68
CA LEU A 18 -46.05 -51.01 4.83
C LEU A 18 -47.46 -50.81 4.24
N GLN A 19 -47.78 -51.48 3.13
CA GLN A 19 -49.10 -51.38 2.51
C GLN A 19 -50.19 -51.99 3.40
N ALA A 20 -49.91 -53.14 4.04
CA ALA A 20 -50.84 -53.78 4.97
C ALA A 20 -51.13 -52.93 6.22
N GLN A 21 -50.12 -52.22 6.74
CA GLN A 21 -50.28 -51.30 7.88
C GLN A 21 -51.04 -50.02 7.52
N VAL A 22 -50.95 -49.56 6.26
CA VAL A 22 -51.71 -48.43 5.74
C VAL A 22 -53.19 -48.80 5.55
N ASP A 23 -53.46 -50.00 5.05
CA ASP A 23 -54.84 -50.47 4.83
C ASP A 23 -55.58 -50.73 6.17
N GLU A 24 -54.87 -51.18 7.21
CA GLU A 24 -55.42 -51.34 8.57
C GLU A 24 -55.70 -49.98 9.26
N ALA A 25 -54.90 -48.94 8.95
CA ALA A 25 -55.05 -47.59 9.52
C ALA A 25 -56.15 -46.75 8.84
N LEU A 26 -56.56 -47.10 7.61
CA LEU A 26 -57.54 -46.34 6.83
C LEU A 26 -59.00 -46.77 7.04
N GLU A 27 -59.25 -47.89 7.73
CA GLU A 27 -60.60 -48.42 7.87
C GLU A 27 -61.57 -47.67 8.80
N PRO A 28 -61.10 -46.92 9.81
CA PRO A 28 -61.96 -46.00 10.56
C PRO A 28 -62.40 -44.75 9.77
N LEU A 29 -61.73 -44.42 8.64
CA LEU A 29 -61.92 -43.16 7.91
C LEU A 29 -62.96 -43.23 6.78
N LYS A 30 -63.41 -44.43 6.39
CA LYS A 30 -64.44 -44.60 5.33
C LYS A 30 -65.86 -44.24 5.78
N SER A 31 -66.11 -44.05 7.08
CA SER A 31 -67.46 -43.78 7.60
C SER A 31 -67.81 -42.30 7.82
N SER A 32 -66.94 -41.34 7.47
CA SER A 32 -67.13 -39.95 7.90
C SER A 32 -66.78 -38.88 6.85
N MET A 33 -67.42 -38.91 5.67
CA MET A 33 -67.66 -37.70 4.85
C MET A 33 -68.63 -37.97 3.67
N PRO A 34 -69.77 -37.25 3.56
CA PRO A 34 -70.68 -37.37 2.42
C PRO A 34 -70.62 -36.16 1.43
N PHE A 35 -70.75 -36.49 0.13
CA PHE A 35 -71.14 -35.68 -1.05
C PHE A 35 -70.17 -34.67 -1.71
N ILE A 36 -69.76 -34.98 -2.96
CA ILE A 36 -69.89 -34.10 -4.16
C ILE A 36 -70.28 -34.97 -5.39
N ASN A 37 -71.19 -34.43 -6.21
CA ASN A 37 -72.07 -35.09 -7.17
C ASN A 37 -71.52 -35.14 -8.62
N ALA A 38 -71.98 -36.12 -9.40
CA ALA A 38 -71.60 -36.42 -10.78
C ALA A 38 -72.63 -35.86 -11.78
N SER A 39 -72.26 -34.92 -12.66
CA SER A 39 -73.02 -34.54 -13.88
C SER A 39 -72.28 -33.50 -14.74
N CYS A 40 -71.33 -33.89 -15.62
CA CYS A 40 -70.98 -33.06 -16.81
C CYS A 40 -70.13 -33.75 -17.90
N SER A 41 -70.30 -35.06 -18.14
CA SER A 41 -69.41 -35.84 -19.03
C SER A 41 -69.85 -35.97 -20.50
N ARG A 42 -70.74 -35.11 -21.03
CA ARG A 42 -71.39 -35.36 -22.34
C ARG A 42 -71.18 -34.33 -23.47
N CYS A 43 -70.42 -33.25 -23.28
CA CYS A 43 -70.24 -32.21 -24.33
C CYS A 43 -68.86 -32.16 -25.03
N LEU A 44 -67.88 -32.96 -24.63
CA LEU A 44 -66.48 -32.82 -25.07
C LEU A 44 -66.08 -33.62 -26.34
N ARG A 45 -67.02 -33.95 -27.25
CA ARG A 45 -66.72 -34.79 -28.43
C ARG A 45 -66.85 -34.13 -29.81
N SER A 46 -67.16 -32.84 -29.94
CA SER A 46 -67.59 -32.29 -31.25
C SER A 46 -66.90 -31.01 -31.75
N CYS A 47 -65.76 -30.58 -31.19
CA CYS A 47 -65.06 -29.39 -31.70
C CYS A 47 -63.54 -29.60 -31.81
N LEU A 48 -63.10 -30.23 -32.91
CA LEU A 48 -61.74 -30.14 -33.43
C LEU A 48 -61.83 -29.68 -34.89
N PRO A 49 -61.23 -28.54 -35.28
CA PRO A 49 -60.77 -28.31 -36.64
C PRO A 49 -59.27 -28.64 -36.74
N GLY A 50 -58.88 -29.22 -37.88
CA GLY A 50 -57.57 -29.82 -38.12
C GLY A 50 -56.42 -28.84 -38.35
N GLU A 51 -55.23 -29.45 -38.31
CA GLU A 51 -53.91 -28.91 -38.62
C GLU A 51 -53.93 -28.19 -39.98
N ASP A 52 -53.79 -26.85 -39.99
CA ASP A 52 -53.19 -26.04 -41.07
C ASP A 52 -53.43 -24.52 -40.95
N ALA A 53 -54.17 -24.04 -39.94
CA ALA A 53 -54.52 -22.61 -39.83
C ALA A 53 -53.58 -21.74 -38.97
N ALA A 54 -52.39 -22.20 -38.57
CA ALA A 54 -51.45 -21.41 -37.74
C ALA A 54 -50.57 -20.43 -38.54
N PHE A 55 -50.62 -20.46 -39.87
CA PHE A 55 -49.84 -19.59 -40.77
C PHE A 55 -50.75 -18.58 -41.49
N ARG A 56 -51.21 -17.57 -40.76
CA ARG A 56 -51.66 -16.23 -41.23
C ARG A 56 -52.35 -15.55 -40.05
N GLY A 57 -51.67 -14.56 -39.45
CA GLY A 57 -52.24 -13.79 -38.35
C GLY A 57 -53.40 -12.92 -38.83
N GLU A 58 -54.62 -13.44 -38.80
CA GLU A 58 -55.87 -12.72 -39.03
C GLU A 58 -57.05 -13.60 -38.57
N ALA A 59 -57.70 -13.27 -37.44
CA ALA A 59 -59.15 -13.41 -37.24
C ALA A 59 -59.56 -12.97 -35.83
N SER A 60 -60.43 -11.97 -35.80
CA SER A 60 -61.16 -11.40 -34.67
C SER A 60 -62.18 -12.38 -34.06
N TYR A 61 -62.30 -12.36 -32.73
CA TYR A 61 -63.34 -13.04 -31.97
C TYR A 61 -64.71 -12.40 -32.21
N GLU A 62 -65.63 -13.08 -32.88
CA GLU A 62 -67.05 -12.75 -32.77
C GLU A 62 -67.97 -13.97 -32.98
N SER A 63 -68.93 -14.09 -32.06
CA SER A 63 -70.20 -14.83 -32.12
C SER A 63 -70.24 -16.33 -31.78
N CYS A 64 -70.57 -16.63 -30.51
CA CYS A 64 -71.53 -17.69 -30.20
C CYS A 64 -72.34 -17.33 -28.95
N THR A 65 -73.51 -16.75 -29.16
CA THR A 65 -74.53 -16.53 -28.14
C THR A 65 -75.56 -17.66 -28.22
N GLY A 66 -75.70 -18.45 -27.15
CA GLY A 66 -76.96 -19.16 -26.92
C GLY A 66 -76.92 -20.33 -25.95
N ARG A 67 -77.57 -20.12 -24.79
CA ARG A 67 -78.54 -21.02 -24.12
C ARG A 67 -78.20 -21.61 -22.73
N CYS A 68 -77.22 -21.08 -21.99
CA CYS A 68 -77.10 -21.35 -20.54
C CYS A 68 -76.93 -20.11 -19.64
N GLY A 69 -76.91 -18.89 -20.19
CA GLY A 69 -76.74 -17.67 -19.37
C GLY A 69 -75.37 -17.53 -18.68
N GLN A 70 -74.41 -18.42 -18.92
CA GLN A 70 -73.01 -18.26 -18.51
C GLN A 70 -72.13 -17.99 -19.74
N LYS A 71 -71.13 -17.10 -19.59
CA LYS A 71 -70.07 -16.91 -20.59
C LYS A 71 -69.27 -18.22 -20.67
N CYS A 72 -69.33 -18.91 -21.80
CA CYS A 72 -68.39 -19.97 -22.13
C CYS A 72 -67.01 -19.34 -22.37
N VAL A 73 -66.04 -19.64 -21.52
CA VAL A 73 -64.63 -19.25 -21.70
C VAL A 73 -63.98 -20.31 -22.60
N PRO A 74 -63.23 -19.95 -23.67
CA PRO A 74 -62.51 -20.93 -24.48
C PRO A 74 -61.42 -21.60 -23.65
N HIS A 75 -61.31 -22.94 -23.73
CA HIS A 75 -60.13 -23.65 -23.25
C HIS A 75 -58.91 -23.27 -24.11
N GLY A 76 -58.23 -22.20 -23.73
CA GLY A 76 -56.78 -22.26 -23.63
C GLY A 76 -56.41 -23.27 -22.54
N LEU A 77 -55.15 -23.73 -22.55
CA LEU A 77 -54.51 -24.55 -21.52
C LEU A 77 -55.14 -24.33 -20.14
N PRO A 78 -55.38 -25.38 -19.32
CA PRO A 78 -55.85 -25.16 -17.96
C PRO A 78 -54.94 -24.10 -17.33
N GLU A 79 -55.52 -22.95 -17.02
CA GLU A 79 -54.89 -22.00 -16.13
C GLU A 79 -54.54 -22.83 -14.91
N LEU A 80 -53.23 -22.99 -14.67
CA LEU A 80 -52.73 -23.49 -13.40
C LEU A 80 -53.50 -22.70 -12.34
N PRO A 81 -54.14 -23.34 -11.34
CA PRO A 81 -54.79 -22.61 -10.28
C PRO A 81 -53.82 -21.57 -9.76
N ASP A 82 -54.28 -20.36 -9.45
CA ASP A 82 -53.48 -19.30 -8.85
C ASP A 82 -52.73 -19.84 -7.61
N TYR A 83 -51.55 -20.41 -7.83
CA TYR A 83 -50.72 -21.07 -6.81
C TYR A 83 -50.01 -20.05 -5.92
N PHE A 84 -50.38 -18.77 -6.02
CA PHE A 84 -49.85 -17.73 -5.16
C PHE A 84 -50.62 -17.56 -3.84
N HIS A 85 -51.69 -18.33 -3.58
CA HIS A 85 -52.49 -18.17 -2.35
C HIS A 85 -52.80 -19.41 -1.48
N GLU A 86 -52.35 -20.62 -1.81
CA GLU A 86 -52.53 -21.79 -0.91
C GLU A 86 -51.21 -22.34 -0.35
N GLY A 87 -50.69 -21.68 0.68
CA GLY A 87 -49.72 -22.31 1.59
C GLY A 87 -50.44 -23.08 2.69
N ILE A 88 -50.00 -24.31 3.01
CA ILE A 88 -50.41 -24.95 4.27
C ILE A 88 -49.82 -24.16 5.43
N SER A 89 -50.60 -23.21 5.94
CA SER A 89 -50.18 -22.35 7.05
C SER A 89 -49.87 -23.21 8.28
N GLY A 90 -48.74 -22.92 8.93
CA GLY A 90 -48.37 -23.57 10.17
C GLY A 90 -49.44 -23.34 11.25
N PRO A 91 -49.70 -24.30 12.14
CA PRO A 91 -50.71 -24.13 13.15
C PRO A 91 -50.26 -23.08 14.17
N GLY A 92 -51.16 -22.16 14.55
CA GLY A 92 -50.90 -21.16 15.59
C GLY A 92 -50.75 -21.73 17.01
N ASN A 93 -50.89 -23.05 17.17
CA ASN A 93 -50.73 -23.77 18.44
C ASN A 93 -49.88 -25.04 18.25
N VAL A 94 -48.88 -25.20 19.12
CA VAL A 94 -47.94 -26.34 19.14
C VAL A 94 -48.65 -27.68 19.31
N THR A 95 -49.83 -27.74 19.95
CA THR A 95 -50.59 -28.99 20.12
C THR A 95 -51.12 -29.57 18.80
N HIS A 96 -51.21 -28.76 17.73
CA HIS A 96 -51.65 -29.20 16.41
C HIS A 96 -50.49 -29.48 15.44
N TRP A 97 -49.24 -29.35 15.92
CA TRP A 97 -48.04 -29.49 15.08
C TRP A 97 -47.90 -30.91 14.50
N SER A 98 -48.16 -31.94 15.29
CA SER A 98 -48.09 -33.34 14.85
C SER A 98 -49.09 -33.65 13.72
N GLY A 99 -50.32 -33.13 13.82
CA GLY A 99 -51.34 -33.25 12.77
C GLY A 99 -50.95 -32.52 11.49
N TRP A 100 -50.40 -31.31 11.62
CA TRP A 100 -49.93 -30.52 10.48
C TRP A 100 -48.74 -31.19 9.76
N ILE A 101 -47.78 -31.75 10.49
CA ILE A 101 -46.66 -32.50 9.93
C ILE A 101 -47.15 -33.74 9.16
N LEU A 102 -48.15 -34.45 9.70
CA LEU A 102 -48.78 -35.58 8.99
C LEU A 102 -49.44 -35.13 7.68
N SER A 103 -50.14 -33.98 7.66
CA SER A 103 -50.72 -33.42 6.44
C SER A 103 -49.66 -33.05 5.39
N LEU A 104 -48.51 -32.49 5.80
CA LEU A 104 -47.38 -32.23 4.90
C LEU A 104 -46.81 -33.52 4.30
N HIS A 105 -46.67 -34.58 5.10
CA HIS A 105 -46.24 -35.88 4.60
C HIS A 105 -47.24 -36.47 3.59
N GLN A 106 -48.54 -36.32 3.84
CA GLN A 106 -49.59 -36.80 2.93
C GLN A 106 -49.60 -36.03 1.61
N LEU A 107 -49.49 -34.69 1.65
CA LEU A 107 -49.37 -33.85 0.46
C LEU A 107 -48.13 -34.21 -0.35
N ARG A 108 -46.97 -34.39 0.31
CA ARG A 108 -45.73 -34.84 -0.33
C ARG A 108 -45.91 -36.16 -1.08
N GLN A 109 -46.65 -37.12 -0.52
CA GLN A 109 -46.93 -38.40 -1.19
C GLN A 109 -47.89 -38.22 -2.38
N GLN A 110 -48.91 -37.37 -2.24
CA GLN A 110 -49.84 -37.08 -3.33
C GLN A 110 -49.15 -36.39 -4.52
N LEU A 111 -48.30 -35.40 -4.28
CA LEU A 111 -47.52 -34.72 -5.33
C LEU A 111 -46.52 -35.67 -6.01
N LYS A 112 -45.89 -36.57 -5.25
CA LYS A 112 -45.04 -37.64 -5.78
C LYS A 112 -45.77 -38.58 -6.75
N LEU A 113 -47.03 -38.88 -6.47
CA LEU A 113 -47.88 -39.75 -7.31
C LEU A 113 -48.47 -39.02 -8.52
N GLY A 114 -48.76 -37.72 -8.41
CA GLY A 114 -49.33 -36.91 -9.50
C GLY A 114 -48.33 -36.54 -10.59
N TRP A 115 -47.12 -36.12 -10.23
CA TRP A 115 -46.09 -35.70 -11.20
C TRP A 115 -45.33 -36.83 -11.88
N SER A 116 -45.48 -38.09 -11.44
CA SER A 116 -44.91 -39.23 -12.14
C SER A 116 -45.60 -39.55 -13.47
N GLN A 117 -46.69 -38.86 -13.83
CA GLN A 117 -47.50 -39.14 -15.02
C GLN A 117 -47.31 -38.17 -16.19
N GLU A 118 -46.67 -37.01 -16.03
CA GLU A 118 -46.51 -36.03 -17.13
C GLU A 118 -45.07 -35.95 -17.64
N SER A 119 -44.92 -36.18 -18.95
CA SER A 119 -43.66 -36.22 -19.68
C SER A 119 -43.28 -34.85 -20.25
N GLY A 120 -42.10 -34.33 -19.90
CA GLY A 120 -41.46 -33.19 -20.56
C GLY A 120 -40.41 -32.53 -19.64
N GLU A 121 -39.15 -32.51 -20.06
CA GLU A 121 -37.96 -31.93 -19.37
C GLU A 121 -37.52 -32.57 -18.03
N PHE A 122 -38.43 -32.90 -17.10
CA PHE A 122 -38.08 -33.53 -15.80
C PHE A 122 -37.67 -35.01 -15.90
N SER A 123 -37.84 -35.63 -17.07
CA SER A 123 -37.36 -36.99 -17.38
C SER A 123 -35.88 -37.03 -17.77
N SER A 124 -35.24 -35.87 -18.00
CA SER A 124 -33.81 -35.80 -18.32
C SER A 124 -32.95 -36.24 -17.13
N PRO A 125 -31.86 -37.00 -17.34
CA PRO A 125 -30.96 -37.42 -16.26
C PRO A 125 -30.48 -36.25 -15.39
N GLU A 126 -30.28 -35.06 -15.96
CA GLU A 126 -29.83 -33.87 -15.23
C GLU A 126 -30.86 -33.34 -14.22
N PHE A 127 -32.16 -33.60 -14.42
CA PHE A 127 -33.24 -33.07 -13.58
C PHE A 127 -33.88 -34.10 -12.65
N GLN A 128 -33.44 -35.37 -12.69
CA GLN A 128 -33.98 -36.45 -11.83
C GLN A 128 -33.89 -36.20 -10.33
N ARG A 129 -32.94 -35.36 -9.89
CA ARG A 129 -32.79 -35.00 -8.47
C ARG A 129 -33.79 -33.94 -8.06
N SER A 130 -33.98 -32.91 -8.89
CA SER A 130 -34.94 -31.82 -8.65
C SER A 130 -36.37 -32.30 -8.77
N SER A 131 -36.66 -33.25 -9.68
CA SER A 131 -37.99 -33.86 -9.80
C SER A 131 -38.41 -34.70 -8.59
N LYS A 132 -37.49 -34.97 -7.66
CA LYS A 132 -37.73 -35.68 -6.41
C LYS A 132 -37.72 -34.76 -5.18
N ALA A 133 -37.49 -33.47 -5.35
CA ALA A 133 -37.41 -32.48 -4.27
C ALA A 133 -38.73 -31.70 -4.16
N TYR A 134 -39.52 -32.00 -3.12
CA TYR A 134 -40.86 -31.42 -2.93
C TYR A 134 -40.91 -30.41 -1.80
N VAL A 135 -40.02 -30.54 -0.81
CA VAL A 135 -39.85 -29.58 0.28
C VAL A 135 -38.43 -29.06 0.24
N THR A 136 -38.30 -27.82 -0.23
CA THR A 136 -37.04 -27.09 -0.28
C THR A 136 -37.07 -25.97 0.75
N VAL A 137 -36.05 -25.91 1.60
CA VAL A 137 -35.90 -24.82 2.57
C VAL A 137 -34.75 -23.92 2.17
N GLN A 138 -34.98 -22.61 2.22
CA GLN A 138 -33.92 -21.62 2.09
C GLN A 138 -33.29 -21.39 3.46
N THR A 139 -31.96 -21.42 3.53
CA THR A 139 -31.22 -21.11 4.75
C THR A 139 -30.02 -20.23 4.47
N MET A 140 -29.66 -19.41 5.45
CA MET A 140 -28.49 -18.56 5.36
C MET A 140 -27.23 -19.37 5.67
N VAL A 141 -26.14 -19.10 4.95
CA VAL A 141 -24.82 -19.72 5.16
C VAL A 141 -24.31 -19.56 6.61
N HIS A 142 -24.73 -18.51 7.31
CA HIS A 142 -24.35 -18.23 8.70
C HIS A 142 -25.33 -18.76 9.77
N ASP A 143 -26.30 -19.60 9.39
CA ASP A 143 -27.21 -20.26 10.34
C ASP A 143 -26.40 -21.14 11.31
N ARG A 144 -26.53 -20.87 12.61
CA ARG A 144 -25.75 -21.53 13.67
C ARG A 144 -26.09 -23.00 13.87
N ASN A 145 -27.22 -23.45 13.36
CA ASN A 145 -27.55 -24.88 13.35
C ASN A 145 -26.89 -25.61 12.17
N LEU A 146 -26.54 -24.88 11.10
CA LEU A 146 -25.89 -25.39 9.90
C LEU A 146 -24.36 -25.20 9.92
N TYR A 147 -23.85 -24.14 10.53
CA TYR A 147 -22.44 -23.78 10.57
C TYR A 147 -22.00 -23.37 11.98
N ASP A 148 -20.91 -23.98 12.48
CA ASP A 148 -20.26 -23.60 13.73
C ASP A 148 -19.06 -22.68 13.45
N PRO A 149 -19.14 -21.38 13.77
CA PRO A 149 -18.07 -20.42 13.49
C PRO A 149 -16.96 -20.42 14.55
N ILE A 150 -17.13 -21.11 15.68
CA ILE A 150 -16.04 -21.30 16.65
C ILE A 150 -15.13 -22.42 16.15
N ARG A 151 -15.73 -23.48 15.61
CA ARG A 151 -14.99 -24.65 15.10
C ARG A 151 -14.63 -24.55 13.62
N HIS A 152 -15.20 -23.58 12.89
CA HIS A 152 -15.11 -23.45 11.44
C HIS A 152 -15.51 -24.74 10.72
N ASP A 153 -16.68 -25.30 11.05
CA ASP A 153 -17.13 -26.58 10.51
C ASP A 153 -18.63 -26.61 10.20
N TRP A 154 -19.03 -27.43 9.22
CA TRP A 154 -20.42 -27.62 8.83
C TRP A 154 -21.12 -28.62 9.76
N THR A 155 -22.19 -28.19 10.42
CA THR A 155 -23.00 -29.02 11.33
C THR A 155 -24.24 -29.58 10.63
N ALA A 156 -24.10 -30.02 9.38
CA ALA A 156 -25.22 -30.47 8.54
C ALA A 156 -26.10 -31.56 9.19
N ALA A 157 -25.51 -32.50 9.93
CA ALA A 157 -26.25 -33.55 10.62
C ALA A 157 -27.16 -32.99 11.74
N HIS A 158 -26.68 -31.99 12.47
CA HIS A 158 -27.47 -31.29 13.48
C HIS A 158 -28.61 -30.51 12.84
N TYR A 159 -28.31 -29.76 11.77
CA TYR A 159 -29.29 -29.01 10.99
C TYR A 159 -30.41 -29.90 10.44
N LEU A 160 -30.07 -31.05 9.83
CA LEU A 160 -31.05 -31.98 9.28
C LEU A 160 -31.90 -32.66 10.36
N LYS A 161 -31.33 -32.95 11.54
CA LYS A 161 -32.07 -33.49 12.68
C LYS A 161 -33.10 -32.50 13.20
N ASP A 162 -32.71 -31.23 13.31
CA ASP A 162 -33.60 -30.14 13.71
C ASP A 162 -34.74 -29.94 12.69
N LEU A 163 -34.42 -29.83 11.39
CA LEU A 163 -35.43 -29.71 10.34
C LEU A 163 -36.39 -30.91 10.27
N LYS A 164 -35.89 -32.12 10.56
CA LYS A 164 -36.75 -33.31 10.65
C LYS A 164 -37.79 -33.18 11.77
N SER A 165 -37.41 -32.61 12.91
CA SER A 165 -38.33 -32.40 14.03
C SER A 165 -39.34 -31.28 13.79
N ARG A 166 -38.93 -30.20 13.12
CA ARG A 166 -39.77 -29.00 12.89
C ARG A 166 -40.70 -29.13 11.69
N PHE A 167 -40.26 -29.82 10.63
CA PHE A 167 -40.95 -29.85 9.32
C PHE A 167 -41.15 -31.25 8.74
N GLY A 168 -40.86 -32.33 9.49
CA GLY A 168 -40.97 -33.69 8.97
C GLY A 168 -39.84 -34.07 8.00
N GLY A 169 -38.82 -33.22 7.88
CA GLY A 169 -37.66 -33.42 7.03
C GLY A 169 -37.79 -32.72 5.69
N VAL A 170 -36.65 -32.35 5.10
CA VAL A 170 -36.55 -31.59 3.86
C VAL A 170 -35.93 -32.45 2.77
N ASP A 171 -36.30 -32.22 1.51
CA ASP A 171 -35.73 -32.95 0.37
C ASP A 171 -34.50 -32.20 -0.20
N GLN A 172 -34.50 -30.87 -0.07
CA GLN A 172 -33.40 -30.01 -0.49
C GLN A 172 -33.24 -28.81 0.44
N VAL A 173 -32.01 -28.32 0.52
CA VAL A 173 -31.67 -27.05 1.17
C VAL A 173 -31.09 -26.13 0.10
N LEU A 174 -31.69 -24.95 -0.06
CA LEU A 174 -31.14 -23.84 -0.83
C LEU A 174 -30.28 -23.00 0.12
N LEU A 175 -28.96 -23.04 -0.09
CA LEU A 175 -28.03 -22.18 0.64
C LEU A 175 -28.05 -20.79 0.02
N TRP A 176 -28.45 -19.81 0.81
CA TRP A 176 -28.40 -18.40 0.43
C TRP A 176 -27.20 -17.75 1.10
N ALA A 177 -26.31 -17.18 0.28
CA ALA A 177 -25.25 -16.31 0.74
C ALA A 177 -25.86 -14.97 1.17
N GLY A 178 -26.53 -14.98 2.33
CA GLY A 178 -27.12 -13.78 2.90
C GLY A 178 -26.06 -12.73 3.19
N TYR A 179 -26.51 -11.50 3.38
CA TYR A 179 -25.66 -10.47 3.96
C TYR A 179 -25.25 -10.89 5.38
N PRO A 180 -24.00 -10.66 5.79
CA PRO A 180 -23.60 -10.77 7.18
C PRO A 180 -24.52 -9.90 8.06
N ASN A 181 -24.69 -10.28 9.33
CA ASN A 181 -25.56 -9.55 10.25
C ASN A 181 -25.09 -8.09 10.38
N LEU A 182 -25.86 -7.19 9.77
CA LEU A 182 -25.62 -5.75 9.77
C LEU A 182 -25.40 -5.23 11.19
N GLY A 183 -24.24 -4.60 11.42
CA GLY A 183 -23.85 -4.02 12.72
C GLY A 183 -23.20 -4.99 13.71
N VAL A 184 -23.07 -6.28 13.39
CA VAL A 184 -22.42 -7.29 14.24
C VAL A 184 -21.24 -7.96 13.53
N ASP A 185 -21.33 -8.14 12.21
CA ASP A 185 -20.31 -8.79 11.39
C ASP A 185 -19.86 -7.83 10.28
N THR A 186 -18.57 -7.52 10.24
CA THR A 186 -17.98 -6.49 9.37
C THR A 186 -17.57 -7.00 7.98
N ARG A 187 -17.76 -8.29 7.71
CA ARG A 187 -17.45 -8.91 6.41
C ARG A 187 -18.44 -8.45 5.35
N SER A 188 -18.10 -8.57 4.06
CA SER A 188 -19.08 -8.53 2.98
C SER A 188 -19.76 -9.90 2.80
N ASN A 189 -20.80 -9.97 1.96
CA ASN A 189 -21.42 -11.26 1.57
C ASN A 189 -20.43 -12.20 0.87
N LEU A 190 -19.44 -11.66 0.15
CA LEU A 190 -18.36 -12.42 -0.48
C LEU A 190 -17.33 -12.90 0.54
N ASP A 191 -16.86 -12.02 1.42
CA ASP A 191 -15.91 -12.39 2.49
C ASP A 191 -16.49 -13.48 3.41
N LEU A 192 -17.80 -13.42 3.67
CA LEU A 192 -18.50 -14.45 4.42
C LEU A 192 -18.48 -15.79 3.69
N MET A 193 -18.77 -15.80 2.38
CA MET A 193 -18.67 -17.00 1.53
C MET A 193 -17.26 -17.56 1.45
N GLU A 194 -16.22 -16.71 1.40
CA GLU A 194 -14.82 -17.15 1.37
C GLU A 194 -14.35 -17.72 2.71
N SER A 195 -14.94 -17.27 3.81
CA SER A 195 -14.53 -17.66 5.17
C SER A 195 -15.12 -18.98 5.66
N VAL A 196 -16.12 -19.54 4.97
CA VAL A 196 -16.71 -20.85 5.31
C VAL A 196 -15.94 -22.01 4.66
N PRO A 197 -15.92 -23.21 5.27
CA PRO A 197 -15.22 -24.36 4.70
C PRO A 197 -15.75 -24.70 3.30
N GLY A 198 -14.87 -24.71 2.30
CA GLY A 198 -15.24 -24.93 0.89
C GLY A 198 -15.70 -23.66 0.14
N GLY A 199 -15.63 -22.49 0.78
CA GLY A 199 -15.77 -21.18 0.14
C GLY A 199 -14.69 -20.94 -0.92
N MET A 200 -15.07 -20.33 -2.05
CA MET A 200 -14.13 -19.97 -3.12
C MET A 200 -13.25 -18.78 -2.70
N ARG A 201 -12.25 -18.99 -1.82
CA ARG A 201 -10.97 -18.31 -2.07
C ARG A 201 -10.51 -18.80 -3.44
N THR A 202 -9.92 -17.96 -4.28
CA THR A 202 -8.97 -18.47 -5.28
C THR A 202 -7.87 -19.16 -4.47
N ALA A 203 -8.03 -20.46 -4.21
CA ALA A 203 -7.19 -21.18 -3.27
C ALA A 203 -5.74 -20.96 -3.69
N VAL A 204 -4.91 -20.52 -2.75
CA VAL A 204 -3.47 -20.43 -2.97
C VAL A 204 -3.03 -21.81 -3.45
N GLU A 205 -2.51 -21.88 -4.66
CA GLU A 205 -2.08 -23.15 -5.25
C GLU A 205 -0.64 -23.44 -4.85
N VAL A 206 0.17 -22.38 -4.71
CA VAL A 206 1.60 -22.48 -4.39
C VAL A 206 2.01 -21.48 -3.31
N VAL A 207 2.71 -21.98 -2.29
CA VAL A 207 3.38 -21.19 -1.26
C VAL A 207 4.89 -21.19 -1.52
N ILE A 208 5.44 -20.04 -1.91
CA ILE A 208 6.87 -19.83 -2.09
C ILE A 208 7.45 -19.25 -0.80
N VAL A 209 8.39 -19.97 -0.18
CA VAL A 209 9.04 -19.55 1.07
C VAL A 209 10.42 -18.98 0.76
N GLY A 210 10.57 -17.66 0.84
CA GLY A 210 11.79 -16.91 0.55
C GLY A 210 11.69 -16.07 -0.71
N GLY A 211 11.93 -14.77 -0.57
CA GLY A 211 11.85 -13.76 -1.63
C GLY A 211 13.18 -13.45 -2.33
N GLY A 212 14.15 -14.37 -2.29
CA GLY A 212 15.41 -14.24 -3.04
C GLY A 212 15.23 -14.54 -4.52
N LEU A 213 16.29 -14.36 -5.34
CA LEU A 213 16.18 -14.46 -6.79
C LEU A 213 15.63 -15.82 -7.27
N ALA A 214 15.93 -16.92 -6.59
CA ALA A 214 15.34 -18.23 -6.90
C ALA A 214 13.82 -18.28 -6.70
N GLY A 215 13.32 -17.73 -5.59
CA GLY A 215 11.89 -17.65 -5.30
C GLY A 215 11.18 -16.70 -6.26
N LEU A 216 11.81 -15.58 -6.61
CA LEU A 216 11.28 -14.64 -7.60
C LEU A 216 11.24 -15.24 -9.01
N SER A 217 12.27 -15.97 -9.44
CA SER A 217 12.27 -16.70 -10.72
C SER A 217 11.21 -17.79 -10.76
N ALA A 218 11.00 -18.52 -9.66
CA ALA A 218 9.92 -19.49 -9.55
C ALA A 218 8.54 -18.83 -9.63
N ALA A 219 8.36 -17.67 -8.97
CA ALA A 219 7.13 -16.90 -9.02
C ALA A 219 6.79 -16.46 -10.45
N CYS A 220 7.76 -15.93 -11.20
CA CYS A 220 7.57 -15.56 -12.61
C CYS A 220 7.14 -16.77 -13.47
N GLU A 221 7.81 -17.91 -13.36
CA GLU A 221 7.46 -19.12 -14.12
C GLU A 221 6.04 -19.63 -13.78
N LEU A 222 5.68 -19.64 -12.49
CA LEU A 222 4.36 -20.11 -12.03
C LEU A 222 3.23 -19.16 -12.47
N LEU A 223 3.48 -17.86 -12.44
CA LEU A 223 2.52 -16.87 -12.92
C LEU A 223 2.36 -16.94 -14.45
N GLU A 224 3.43 -17.16 -15.23
CA GLU A 224 3.33 -17.43 -16.67
C GLU A 224 2.47 -18.68 -16.95
N ARG A 225 2.41 -19.63 -16.02
CA ARG A 225 1.54 -20.83 -16.09
C ARG A 225 0.12 -20.61 -15.57
N GLY A 226 -0.18 -19.41 -15.06
CA GLY A 226 -1.50 -19.03 -14.57
C GLY A 226 -1.80 -19.40 -13.13
N CYS A 227 -0.82 -19.85 -12.36
CA CYS A 227 -1.02 -20.27 -10.97
C CYS A 227 -1.31 -19.10 -10.02
N ASN A 228 -2.06 -19.37 -8.95
CA ASN A 228 -2.25 -18.45 -7.82
C ASN A 228 -1.17 -18.71 -6.76
N ILE A 229 -0.35 -17.70 -6.47
CA ILE A 229 0.84 -17.88 -5.63
C ILE A 229 0.87 -16.88 -4.47
N VAL A 230 1.50 -17.30 -3.37
CA VAL A 230 1.90 -16.42 -2.27
C VAL A 230 3.39 -16.54 -2.00
N ILE A 231 4.05 -15.41 -1.83
CA ILE A 231 5.45 -15.33 -1.42
C ILE A 231 5.50 -14.92 0.05
N LEU A 232 6.11 -15.76 0.87
CA LEU A 232 6.36 -15.49 2.29
C LEU A 232 7.85 -15.18 2.49
N GLU A 233 8.16 -13.97 2.95
CA GLU A 233 9.53 -13.53 3.23
C GLU A 233 9.66 -13.12 4.69
N LYS A 234 10.62 -13.72 5.40
CA LYS A 234 10.84 -13.43 6.82
C LYS A 234 11.39 -12.03 7.09
N SER A 235 12.08 -11.46 6.12
CA SER A 235 12.58 -10.09 6.16
C SER A 235 11.49 -9.07 5.84
N GLN A 236 11.70 -7.81 6.21
CA GLN A 236 10.81 -6.70 5.80
C GLN A 236 10.79 -6.47 4.29
N ASN A 237 11.86 -6.86 3.58
CA ASN A 237 12.02 -6.67 2.14
C ASN A 237 12.42 -7.98 1.47
N LEU A 238 11.97 -8.17 0.22
CA LEU A 238 12.44 -9.25 -0.64
C LEU A 238 13.90 -9.04 -1.07
N GLY A 239 14.48 -10.04 -1.73
CA GLY A 239 15.75 -9.96 -2.45
C GLY A 239 16.92 -10.72 -1.81
N GLY A 240 16.89 -10.97 -0.50
CA GLY A 240 17.88 -11.79 0.20
C GLY A 240 19.35 -11.43 -0.12
N ASN A 241 20.25 -12.43 -0.13
CA ASN A 241 21.65 -12.22 -0.56
C ASN A 241 21.77 -11.91 -2.06
N SER A 242 20.78 -12.29 -2.88
CA SER A 242 20.80 -12.04 -4.33
C SER A 242 20.87 -10.55 -4.67
N SER A 243 20.09 -9.73 -3.96
CA SER A 243 20.09 -8.25 -4.12
C SER A 243 21.44 -7.59 -3.79
N LYS A 244 22.29 -8.27 -3.00
CA LYS A 244 23.60 -7.77 -2.55
C LYS A 244 24.74 -8.20 -3.47
N ALA A 245 24.48 -9.02 -4.48
CA ALA A 245 25.53 -9.58 -5.32
C ALA A 245 26.20 -8.51 -6.19
N THR A 246 27.51 -8.37 -6.03
CA THR A 246 28.29 -7.26 -6.60
C THR A 246 29.00 -7.60 -7.92
N THR A 247 29.19 -8.89 -8.20
CA THR A 247 30.05 -9.36 -9.30
C THR A 247 29.30 -9.49 -10.62
N GLY A 248 28.12 -10.11 -10.59
CA GLY A 248 27.28 -10.36 -11.77
C GLY A 248 26.84 -11.82 -11.88
N ILE A 249 26.17 -12.15 -12.98
CA ILE A 249 25.59 -13.47 -13.25
C ILE A 249 26.41 -14.16 -14.33
N ALA A 250 26.90 -15.38 -14.11
CA ALA A 250 27.56 -16.13 -15.16
C ALA A 250 26.51 -16.64 -16.16
N ALA A 251 26.64 -16.35 -17.46
CA ALA A 251 25.68 -16.81 -18.47
C ALA A 251 26.40 -17.25 -19.76
N PRO A 252 27.08 -18.41 -19.74
CA PRO A 252 27.78 -18.96 -20.91
C PRO A 252 26.82 -19.27 -22.07
N GLY A 253 27.07 -18.67 -23.23
CA GLY A 253 26.21 -18.75 -24.41
C GLY A 253 25.04 -17.76 -24.43
N SER A 254 25.03 -16.79 -23.51
CA SER A 254 24.02 -15.72 -23.46
C SER A 254 23.99 -14.90 -24.74
N GLU A 255 22.85 -14.23 -24.97
CA GLU A 255 22.69 -13.32 -26.10
C GLU A 255 23.69 -12.17 -26.06
N LEU A 256 24.04 -11.65 -24.87
CA LEU A 256 25.03 -10.59 -24.73
C LEU A 256 26.43 -11.04 -25.16
N GLN A 257 26.83 -12.29 -24.85
CA GLN A 257 28.11 -12.83 -25.33
C GLN A 257 28.14 -12.90 -26.86
N LYS A 258 27.07 -13.42 -27.47
CA LYS A 258 26.94 -13.52 -28.93
C LYS A 258 27.01 -12.13 -29.59
N ALA A 259 26.32 -11.15 -29.02
CA ALA A 259 26.35 -9.76 -29.50
C ALA A 259 27.75 -9.12 -29.41
N ASN A 260 28.60 -9.59 -28.49
CA ASN A 260 30.00 -9.15 -28.34
C ASN A 260 31.01 -10.07 -29.06
N GLY A 261 30.55 -10.97 -29.95
CA GLY A 261 31.43 -11.86 -30.71
C GLY A 261 32.08 -12.98 -29.90
N VAL A 262 31.55 -13.29 -28.70
CA VAL A 262 32.05 -14.34 -27.82
C VAL A 262 31.25 -15.62 -28.02
N THR A 263 31.88 -16.63 -28.62
CA THR A 263 31.32 -17.99 -28.73
C THR A 263 31.71 -18.79 -27.51
N ASP A 264 30.72 -19.18 -26.70
CA ASP A 264 30.94 -19.84 -25.43
C ASP A 264 29.91 -20.95 -25.20
N ASN A 265 30.39 -22.14 -24.88
CA ASN A 265 29.56 -23.30 -24.52
C ASN A 265 29.76 -23.70 -23.06
N GLY A 266 30.53 -22.92 -22.29
CA GLY A 266 30.84 -23.19 -20.90
C GLY A 266 31.58 -24.51 -20.66
N ALA A 267 32.26 -25.08 -21.66
CA ALA A 267 32.92 -26.40 -21.54
C ALA A 267 33.90 -26.49 -20.35
N ASP A 268 34.55 -25.38 -20.01
CA ASP A 268 35.44 -25.26 -18.85
C ASP A 268 34.69 -25.34 -17.50
N LEU A 269 33.40 -24.99 -17.48
CA LEU A 269 32.49 -25.19 -16.34
C LEU A 269 31.83 -26.59 -16.36
N VAL A 270 31.69 -27.21 -17.55
CA VAL A 270 30.92 -28.44 -17.82
C VAL A 270 31.75 -29.72 -17.72
N SER A 271 33.09 -29.65 -17.70
CA SER A 271 34.00 -30.81 -17.58
C SER A 271 33.81 -31.71 -16.33
N MET A 272 32.74 -31.51 -15.54
CA MET A 272 32.59 -32.01 -14.19
C MET A 272 31.28 -32.76 -13.83
N GLU A 273 30.30 -32.94 -14.73
CA GLU A 273 29.25 -34.02 -14.70
C GLU A 273 28.05 -33.72 -15.64
N PRO A 274 27.28 -34.73 -16.13
CA PRO A 274 26.18 -34.54 -17.09
C PRO A 274 25.07 -33.58 -16.63
N ILE A 275 24.76 -33.55 -15.34
CA ILE A 275 23.74 -32.67 -14.75
C ILE A 275 24.20 -31.20 -14.68
N ALA A 276 25.52 -30.95 -14.69
CA ALA A 276 26.10 -29.61 -14.79
C ALA A 276 25.92 -29.01 -16.19
N LYS A 277 25.93 -29.87 -17.23
CA LYS A 277 25.73 -29.46 -18.62
C LYS A 277 24.38 -28.79 -18.83
N ASP A 278 23.32 -29.36 -18.26
CA ASP A 278 21.97 -28.82 -18.39
C ASP A 278 21.82 -27.44 -17.76
N MET A 279 22.35 -27.27 -16.53
CA MET A 279 22.40 -25.98 -15.84
C MET A 279 23.13 -24.92 -16.66
N ILE A 280 24.24 -25.28 -17.30
CA ILE A 280 25.05 -24.35 -18.10
C ILE A 280 24.37 -24.01 -19.43
N GLU A 281 23.88 -25.00 -20.17
CA GLU A 281 23.26 -24.80 -21.48
C GLU A 281 21.89 -24.14 -21.42
N LYS A 282 21.06 -24.49 -20.42
CA LYS A 282 19.73 -23.90 -20.24
C LYS A 282 19.78 -22.65 -19.38
N GLY A 283 20.63 -22.61 -18.37
CA GLY A 283 20.67 -21.49 -17.43
C GLY A 283 20.96 -20.15 -18.09
N ALA A 284 21.81 -20.09 -19.13
CA ALA A 284 22.02 -18.84 -19.86
C ALA A 284 20.74 -18.34 -20.56
N LYS A 285 19.92 -19.26 -21.10
CA LYS A 285 18.61 -18.91 -21.67
C LYS A 285 17.62 -18.46 -20.61
N ASP A 286 17.69 -19.05 -19.41
CA ASP A 286 16.86 -18.63 -18.29
C ASP A 286 17.27 -17.26 -17.76
N VAL A 287 18.57 -16.94 -17.76
CA VAL A 287 19.06 -15.59 -17.47
C VAL A 287 18.56 -14.60 -18.53
N ASP A 288 18.71 -14.90 -19.81
CA ASP A 288 18.23 -14.03 -20.89
C ASP A 288 16.70 -13.85 -20.83
N TRP A 289 15.95 -14.91 -20.51
CA TRP A 289 14.50 -14.85 -20.26
C TRP A 289 14.17 -13.92 -19.10
N LEU A 290 14.81 -14.08 -17.94
CA LEU A 290 14.51 -13.27 -16.76
C LEU A 290 14.88 -11.80 -16.96
N LEU A 291 16.02 -11.52 -17.60
CA LEU A 291 16.43 -10.14 -17.91
C LEU A 291 15.47 -9.46 -18.89
N SER A 292 14.99 -10.21 -19.88
CA SER A 292 13.98 -9.73 -20.83
C SER A 292 12.65 -9.50 -20.12
N LEU A 293 12.25 -10.42 -19.25
CA LEU A 293 11.02 -10.32 -18.46
C LEU A 293 11.04 -9.11 -17.53
N ALA A 294 12.17 -8.88 -16.89
CA ALA A 294 12.38 -7.77 -15.97
C ALA A 294 12.63 -6.42 -16.66
N GLY A 295 12.84 -6.40 -17.98
CA GLY A 295 13.10 -5.18 -18.75
C GLY A 295 14.48 -4.54 -18.48
N CYS A 296 15.46 -5.29 -17.97
CA CYS A 296 16.77 -4.76 -17.56
C CYS A 296 17.94 -5.27 -18.41
N LYS A 297 17.66 -5.91 -19.55
CA LYS A 297 18.67 -6.49 -20.43
C LYS A 297 19.69 -5.47 -20.96
N ASP A 298 19.24 -4.26 -21.30
CA ASP A 298 20.09 -3.20 -21.86
C ASP A 298 21.04 -2.56 -20.83
N GLU A 299 20.78 -2.77 -19.53
CA GLU A 299 21.67 -2.34 -18.45
C GLU A 299 22.90 -3.25 -18.31
N MET A 300 22.85 -4.45 -18.91
CA MET A 300 23.87 -5.47 -18.72
C MET A 300 25.12 -5.19 -19.57
N VAL A 301 26.28 -5.48 -19.00
CA VAL A 301 27.58 -5.45 -19.68
C VAL A 301 28.35 -6.74 -19.44
N LEU A 302 29.17 -7.11 -20.41
CA LEU A 302 29.97 -8.32 -20.34
C LEU A 302 31.27 -8.06 -19.57
N ARG A 303 31.56 -8.89 -18.56
CA ARG A 303 32.76 -8.80 -17.74
C ARG A 303 33.55 -10.11 -17.74
N LEU A 304 34.87 -9.98 -17.73
CA LEU A 304 35.77 -11.04 -17.29
C LEU A 304 35.78 -11.06 -15.76
N THR A 305 35.71 -12.25 -15.17
CA THR A 305 35.81 -12.43 -13.71
C THR A 305 36.53 -13.75 -13.37
N PRO A 306 37.06 -13.91 -12.15
CA PRO A 306 37.79 -15.11 -11.74
C PRO A 306 36.95 -16.39 -11.80
N GLY A 307 37.61 -17.49 -12.14
CA GLY A 307 36.99 -18.81 -12.31
C GLY A 307 36.46 -19.09 -13.73
N HIS A 308 36.60 -18.14 -14.67
CA HIS A 308 36.18 -18.28 -16.08
C HIS A 308 37.35 -18.22 -17.08
N GLN A 309 38.55 -18.52 -16.60
CA GLN A 309 39.79 -18.42 -17.39
C GLN A 309 39.91 -17.02 -18.04
N LYS A 310 39.96 -16.94 -19.38
CA LYS A 310 40.00 -15.69 -20.15
C LYS A 310 38.70 -15.39 -20.90
N THR A 311 37.63 -16.12 -20.62
CA THR A 311 36.35 -15.97 -21.32
C THR A 311 35.44 -15.01 -20.57
N PRO A 312 35.12 -13.83 -21.14
CA PRO A 312 34.18 -12.91 -20.51
C PRO A 312 32.75 -13.46 -20.67
N ARG A 313 32.11 -13.78 -19.55
CA ARG A 313 30.76 -14.41 -19.50
C ARG A 313 29.90 -13.98 -18.31
N THR A 314 30.41 -13.06 -17.50
CA THR A 314 29.68 -12.54 -16.35
C THR A 314 28.93 -11.28 -16.76
N LEU A 315 27.62 -11.30 -16.64
CA LEU A 315 26.74 -10.17 -16.89
C LEU A 315 26.77 -9.27 -15.65
N GLY A 316 27.43 -8.12 -15.79
CA GLY A 316 27.47 -7.04 -14.81
C GLY A 316 26.69 -5.82 -15.31
N THR A 317 26.93 -4.67 -14.71
CA THR A 317 26.26 -3.38 -15.00
C THR A 317 27.29 -2.27 -15.12
N ARG A 318 26.93 -1.08 -15.64
CA ARG A 318 27.89 0.04 -15.76
C ARG A 318 28.06 0.82 -14.46
N ASP A 319 26.97 1.05 -13.74
CA ASP A 319 26.85 2.10 -12.73
C ASP A 319 26.07 1.70 -11.47
N HIS A 320 25.80 0.40 -11.29
CA HIS A 320 25.11 -0.15 -10.12
C HIS A 320 25.64 -1.54 -9.78
N PHE A 321 25.20 -2.15 -8.68
CA PHE A 321 25.47 -3.57 -8.42
C PHE A 321 24.50 -4.45 -9.25
N PRO A 322 25.00 -5.45 -9.99
CA PRO A 322 24.17 -6.23 -10.91
C PRO A 322 23.11 -7.07 -10.19
N GLY A 323 23.41 -7.60 -9.01
CA GLY A 323 22.42 -8.30 -8.20
C GLY A 323 21.23 -7.43 -7.81
N ALA A 324 21.48 -6.16 -7.46
CA ALA A 324 20.44 -5.20 -7.13
C ALA A 324 19.58 -4.86 -8.34
N VAL A 325 20.20 -4.55 -9.50
CA VAL A 325 19.49 -4.22 -10.74
C VAL A 325 18.52 -5.34 -11.12
N VAL A 326 19.01 -6.57 -11.26
CA VAL A 326 18.17 -7.70 -11.70
C VAL A 326 17.11 -8.04 -10.66
N THR A 327 17.48 -8.12 -9.39
CA THR A 327 16.53 -8.52 -8.32
C THR A 327 15.44 -7.47 -8.15
N TYR A 328 15.78 -6.18 -8.14
CA TYR A 328 14.79 -5.10 -8.00
C TYR A 328 13.91 -4.93 -9.24
N ALA A 329 14.45 -5.13 -10.44
CA ALA A 329 13.64 -5.12 -11.66
C ALA A 329 12.57 -6.23 -11.61
N VAL A 330 12.95 -7.46 -11.20
CA VAL A 330 11.98 -8.56 -11.02
C VAL A 330 10.99 -8.26 -9.88
N MET A 331 11.45 -7.71 -8.76
CA MET A 331 10.57 -7.32 -7.65
C MET A 331 9.55 -6.26 -8.07
N HIS A 332 9.96 -5.25 -8.85
CA HIS A 332 9.08 -4.21 -9.36
C HIS A 332 7.99 -4.80 -10.28
N GLN A 333 8.37 -5.76 -11.14
CA GLN A 333 7.40 -6.46 -11.98
C GLN A 333 6.39 -7.26 -11.15
N LEU A 334 6.87 -8.05 -10.19
CA LEU A 334 6.01 -8.84 -9.31
C LEU A 334 5.13 -7.97 -8.41
N ASP A 335 5.63 -6.87 -7.86
CA ASP A 335 4.83 -5.91 -7.08
C ASP A 335 3.73 -5.25 -7.94
N THR A 336 4.05 -4.92 -9.20
CA THR A 336 3.07 -4.41 -10.17
C THR A 336 1.97 -5.44 -10.44
N ILE A 337 2.34 -6.71 -10.63
CA ILE A 337 1.38 -7.82 -10.81
C ILE A 337 0.55 -8.05 -9.53
N ALA A 338 1.18 -8.04 -8.35
CA ALA A 338 0.50 -8.25 -7.07
C ALA A 338 -0.56 -7.18 -6.81
N LYS A 339 -0.25 -5.92 -7.14
CA LYS A 339 -1.19 -4.80 -7.04
C LYS A 339 -2.33 -4.90 -8.04
N ALA A 340 -2.04 -5.31 -9.28
CA ALA A 340 -3.05 -5.39 -10.34
C ALA A 340 -3.92 -6.65 -10.25
N LYS A 341 -3.37 -7.75 -9.72
CA LYS A 341 -4.02 -9.07 -9.61
C LYS A 341 -3.72 -9.69 -8.24
N PRO A 342 -4.27 -9.13 -7.15
CA PRO A 342 -4.04 -9.64 -5.80
C PRO A 342 -4.48 -11.09 -5.61
N ASP A 343 -5.46 -11.56 -6.39
CA ASP A 343 -5.93 -12.95 -6.40
C ASP A 343 -4.93 -13.94 -7.02
N LYS A 344 -3.97 -13.42 -7.81
CA LYS A 344 -2.94 -14.22 -8.50
C LYS A 344 -1.61 -14.22 -7.75
N LEU A 345 -1.23 -13.10 -7.15
CA LEU A 345 0.02 -12.96 -6.43
C LEU A 345 -0.20 -12.16 -5.15
N LYS A 346 0.11 -12.80 -4.02
CA LYS A 346 0.23 -12.13 -2.73
C LYS A 346 1.68 -12.16 -2.26
N ILE A 347 2.16 -11.04 -1.72
CA ILE A 347 3.49 -10.93 -1.13
C ILE A 347 3.31 -10.56 0.34
N VAL A 348 3.84 -11.39 1.24
CA VAL A 348 3.81 -11.16 2.69
C VAL A 348 5.24 -11.11 3.21
N THR A 349 5.67 -9.92 3.64
CA THR A 349 6.97 -9.70 4.27
C THR A 349 6.84 -9.75 5.79
N SER A 350 7.98 -9.83 6.49
CA SER A 350 8.02 -10.11 7.94
C SER A 350 7.26 -11.38 8.33
N ALA A 351 7.20 -12.35 7.41
CA ALA A 351 6.50 -13.62 7.53
C ALA A 351 7.51 -14.74 7.75
N THR A 352 7.75 -15.10 9.01
CA THR A 352 8.68 -16.19 9.34
C THR A 352 7.95 -17.52 9.28
N VAL A 353 8.22 -18.32 8.26
CA VAL A 353 7.73 -19.70 8.19
C VAL A 353 8.43 -20.54 9.25
N THR A 354 7.65 -21.24 10.06
CA THR A 354 8.14 -21.99 11.23
C THR A 354 7.95 -23.49 11.10
N LYS A 355 7.02 -23.94 10.24
CA LYS A 355 6.70 -25.35 10.11
C LYS A 355 6.07 -25.68 8.76
N LEU A 356 6.35 -26.88 8.25
CA LEU A 356 5.63 -27.50 7.14
C LEU A 356 4.38 -28.23 7.65
N VAL A 357 3.24 -27.99 7.03
CA VAL A 357 1.98 -28.67 7.32
C VAL A 357 1.96 -29.98 6.53
N VAL A 358 1.73 -31.09 7.23
CA VAL A 358 1.76 -32.44 6.65
C VAL A 358 0.44 -33.15 6.90
N GLU A 359 -0.15 -33.69 5.84
CA GLU A 359 -1.32 -34.57 5.89
C GLU A 359 -0.93 -35.95 5.35
N GLY A 360 -0.90 -36.94 6.23
CA GLY A 360 -0.36 -38.26 5.89
C GLY A 360 1.15 -38.18 5.57
N SER A 361 1.52 -38.42 4.32
CA SER A 361 2.90 -38.31 3.81
C SER A 361 3.12 -37.10 2.90
N LYS A 362 2.09 -36.25 2.71
CA LYS A 362 2.10 -35.12 1.78
C LYS A 362 2.24 -33.81 2.53
N VAL A 363 3.11 -32.92 2.04
CA VAL A 363 3.17 -31.52 2.49
C VAL A 363 2.04 -30.74 1.82
N THR A 364 1.19 -30.09 2.61
CA THR A 364 -0.02 -29.40 2.14
C THR A 364 -0.04 -27.90 2.45
N GLY A 365 1.01 -27.37 3.08
CA GLY A 365 1.09 -25.95 3.40
C GLY A 365 2.19 -25.61 4.40
N VAL A 366 2.09 -24.43 5.01
CA VAL A 366 3.04 -23.93 6.01
C VAL A 366 2.34 -23.18 7.14
N GLU A 367 2.95 -23.20 8.31
CA GLU A 367 2.63 -22.30 9.44
C GLU A 367 3.68 -21.20 9.51
N TYR A 368 3.25 -19.95 9.67
CA TYR A 368 4.13 -18.79 9.70
C TYR A 368 3.70 -17.74 10.72
N GLN A 369 4.64 -16.90 11.14
CA GLN A 369 4.40 -15.79 12.05
C GLN A 369 4.45 -14.46 11.27
N ALA A 370 3.34 -13.73 11.26
CA ALA A 370 3.21 -12.38 10.68
C ALA A 370 2.11 -11.62 11.43
N GLY A 371 2.49 -10.83 12.45
CA GLY A 371 1.51 -10.21 13.36
C GLY A 371 0.70 -11.22 14.19
N GLY A 372 1.19 -12.46 14.33
CA GLY A 372 0.52 -13.58 14.96
C GLY A 372 0.72 -14.88 14.18
N ALA A 373 0.27 -16.01 14.73
CA ALA A 373 0.33 -17.31 14.07
C ALA A 373 -0.68 -17.38 12.92
N GLN A 374 -0.18 -17.71 11.73
CA GLN A 374 -0.93 -17.82 10.49
C GLN A 374 -0.64 -19.17 9.82
N LYS A 375 -1.52 -19.58 8.92
CA LYS A 375 -1.39 -20.82 8.15
C LYS A 375 -1.77 -20.56 6.70
N GLU A 376 -0.99 -21.10 5.79
CA GLU A 376 -1.22 -21.00 4.35
C GLU A 376 -1.14 -22.39 3.72
N MET A 377 -2.13 -22.73 2.90
CA MET A 377 -2.24 -24.06 2.30
C MET A 377 -1.87 -23.99 0.81
N GLY A 378 -1.26 -25.04 0.29
CA GLY A 378 -0.80 -25.14 -1.09
C GLY A 378 0.44 -26.01 -1.24
N VAL A 379 0.88 -26.20 -2.49
CA VAL A 379 2.17 -26.83 -2.78
C VAL A 379 3.28 -25.91 -2.28
N VAL A 380 4.26 -26.44 -1.54
CA VAL A 380 5.31 -25.63 -0.91
C VAL A 380 6.58 -25.67 -1.75
N LEU A 381 7.12 -24.50 -2.09
CA LEU A 381 8.43 -24.33 -2.73
C LEU A 381 9.36 -23.56 -1.79
N LEU A 382 10.41 -24.22 -1.31
CA LEU A 382 11.44 -23.62 -0.46
C LEU A 382 12.50 -22.91 -1.31
N ALA A 383 12.65 -21.61 -1.13
CA ALA A 383 13.66 -20.76 -1.76
C ALA A 383 14.39 -19.89 -0.71
N THR A 384 14.73 -20.52 0.43
CA THR A 384 15.11 -19.86 1.69
C THR A 384 16.59 -19.50 1.80
N GLY A 385 17.39 -19.78 0.78
CA GLY A 385 18.84 -19.56 0.81
C GLY A 385 19.61 -20.63 1.58
N GLY A 386 20.92 -20.40 1.76
CA GLY A 386 21.82 -21.32 2.47
C GLY A 386 21.84 -21.14 3.99
N PHE A 387 22.95 -21.55 4.60
CA PHE A 387 23.16 -21.51 6.06
C PHE A 387 24.50 -20.90 6.49
N ALA A 388 25.25 -20.28 5.57
CA ALA A 388 26.57 -19.68 5.83
C ALA A 388 26.53 -18.37 6.66
N GLY A 389 25.34 -17.83 6.91
CA GLY A 389 25.14 -16.61 7.70
C GLY A 389 25.06 -16.84 9.21
N ASP A 390 24.63 -18.04 9.63
CA ASP A 390 24.55 -18.38 11.05
C ASP A 390 25.89 -18.96 11.55
N THR A 391 26.61 -18.15 12.31
CA THR A 391 27.90 -18.49 12.92
C THR A 391 27.76 -18.86 14.41
N SER A 392 26.54 -19.15 14.88
CA SER A 392 26.32 -19.62 16.24
C SER A 392 26.80 -21.07 16.44
N PRO A 393 27.15 -21.49 17.68
CA PRO A 393 27.58 -22.88 17.94
C PRO A 393 26.53 -23.96 17.63
N ALA A 394 25.25 -23.59 17.59
CA ALA A 394 24.14 -24.48 17.27
C ALA A 394 23.83 -24.53 15.76
N SER A 395 24.52 -23.74 14.94
CA SER A 395 24.19 -23.57 13.54
C SER A 395 24.50 -24.79 12.68
N LEU A 396 23.88 -24.85 11.50
CA LEU A 396 24.23 -25.86 10.49
C LEU A 396 25.69 -25.70 10.02
N LEU A 397 26.24 -24.48 10.05
CA LEU A 397 27.64 -24.23 9.72
C LEU A 397 28.57 -24.89 10.75
N ALA A 398 28.28 -24.73 12.05
CA ALA A 398 29.04 -25.39 13.12
C ALA A 398 28.95 -26.92 13.03
N ARG A 399 27.79 -27.44 12.64
CA ARG A 399 27.55 -28.89 12.51
C ARG A 399 28.29 -29.51 11.32
N TYR A 400 28.27 -28.87 10.15
CA TYR A 400 28.72 -29.49 8.90
C TYR A 400 30.05 -28.97 8.37
N ALA A 401 30.46 -27.76 8.74
CA ALA A 401 31.75 -27.18 8.37
C ALA A 401 32.39 -26.41 9.54
N PRO A 402 32.65 -27.08 10.70
CA PRO A 402 33.19 -26.44 11.90
C PRO A 402 34.55 -25.74 11.65
N GLN A 403 35.33 -26.24 10.69
CA GLN A 403 36.61 -25.66 10.26
C GLN A 403 36.48 -24.31 9.55
N LEU A 404 35.27 -23.79 9.34
CA LEU A 404 35.03 -22.46 8.75
C LEU A 404 34.48 -21.46 9.76
N MET A 405 34.14 -21.88 10.99
CA MET A 405 33.55 -21.04 12.03
C MET A 405 34.47 -19.89 12.48
N GLN A 406 35.78 -20.07 12.32
CA GLN A 406 36.76 -19.03 12.62
C GLN A 406 36.76 -17.89 11.58
N LEU A 407 36.28 -18.15 10.36
CA LEU A 407 36.23 -17.13 9.32
C LEU A 407 35.09 -16.14 9.59
N PRO A 408 35.21 -14.89 9.12
CA PRO A 408 34.05 -14.02 8.97
C PRO A 408 33.10 -14.55 7.89
N THR A 409 31.89 -14.00 7.80
CA THR A 409 30.89 -14.29 6.78
C THR A 409 30.55 -13.06 5.95
N THR A 410 30.13 -13.26 4.71
CA THR A 410 29.57 -12.23 3.84
C THR A 410 28.05 -12.39 3.67
N SER A 411 27.49 -13.49 4.20
CA SER A 411 26.07 -13.78 4.17
C SER A 411 25.34 -13.04 5.29
N ASP A 412 24.08 -12.72 5.06
CA ASP A 412 23.20 -12.19 6.09
C ASP A 412 22.95 -13.24 7.19
N GLU A 413 22.85 -12.85 8.46
CA GLU A 413 22.54 -13.76 9.58
C GLU A 413 21.22 -14.51 9.39
N ARG A 414 20.28 -13.93 8.62
CA ARG A 414 19.03 -14.56 8.23
C ARG A 414 19.23 -15.75 7.27
N THR A 415 20.40 -15.91 6.69
CA THR A 415 20.79 -17.09 5.90
C THR A 415 21.27 -18.20 6.84
N ASN A 416 20.34 -18.71 7.64
CA ASN A 416 20.57 -19.58 8.80
C ASN A 416 20.16 -21.05 8.58
N GLY A 417 19.59 -21.38 7.42
CA GLY A 417 19.16 -22.74 7.11
C GLY A 417 17.82 -23.18 7.70
N ASP A 418 16.91 -22.25 8.01
CA ASP A 418 15.56 -22.58 8.52
C ASP A 418 14.82 -23.56 7.58
N GLY A 419 14.87 -23.31 6.26
CA GLY A 419 14.22 -24.19 5.28
C GLY A 419 14.84 -25.60 5.21
N LEU A 420 16.15 -25.72 5.41
CA LEU A 420 16.83 -27.01 5.51
C LEU A 420 16.36 -27.77 6.76
N SER A 421 16.30 -27.08 7.89
CA SER A 421 15.87 -27.66 9.16
C SER A 421 14.43 -28.17 9.06
N MET A 422 13.50 -27.32 8.61
CA MET A 422 12.08 -27.70 8.43
C MET A 422 11.91 -28.86 7.44
N ALA A 423 12.65 -28.88 6.33
CA ALA A 423 12.58 -29.97 5.36
C ALA A 423 13.12 -31.30 5.93
N THR A 424 14.19 -31.25 6.74
CA THR A 424 14.73 -32.48 7.36
C THR A 424 13.79 -33.09 8.40
N GLU A 425 12.94 -32.28 9.07
CA GLU A 425 11.89 -32.78 9.96
C GLU A 425 10.86 -33.65 9.23
N VAL A 426 10.61 -33.37 7.95
CA VAL A 426 9.75 -34.19 7.07
C VAL A 426 10.54 -35.22 6.26
N LYS A 427 11.72 -35.62 6.76
CA LYS A 427 12.60 -36.66 6.20
C LYS A 427 13.24 -36.33 4.85
N ALA A 428 13.35 -35.04 4.51
CA ALA A 428 14.13 -34.64 3.34
C ALA A 428 15.61 -35.01 3.52
N ALA A 429 16.22 -35.52 2.44
CA ALA A 429 17.65 -35.77 2.39
C ALA A 429 18.42 -34.48 2.11
N VAL A 430 19.62 -34.40 2.69
CA VAL A 430 20.60 -33.35 2.41
C VAL A 430 21.85 -33.97 1.79
N LYS A 431 22.54 -33.23 0.93
CA LYS A 431 23.78 -33.63 0.26
C LYS A 431 24.83 -32.54 0.39
N ASN A 432 26.10 -32.95 0.46
CA ASN A 432 27.26 -32.06 0.40
C ASN A 432 27.26 -30.93 1.43
N MET A 433 26.63 -31.10 2.60
CA MET A 433 26.46 -30.03 3.60
C MET A 433 27.79 -29.44 4.12
N ASN A 434 28.91 -30.12 3.95
CA ASN A 434 30.24 -29.60 4.26
C ASN A 434 30.84 -28.68 3.17
N MET A 435 30.21 -28.61 1.99
CA MET A 435 30.63 -27.79 0.86
C MET A 435 30.09 -26.36 1.00
N VAL A 436 30.73 -25.58 1.88
CA VAL A 436 30.50 -24.14 2.04
C VAL A 436 31.66 -23.39 1.40
N SER A 437 31.36 -22.48 0.48
CA SER A 437 32.35 -21.70 -0.25
C SER A 437 32.92 -20.55 0.57
N VAL A 438 34.22 -20.32 0.38
CA VAL A 438 34.95 -19.20 0.96
C VAL A 438 35.25 -18.17 -0.13
N TYR A 439 34.83 -16.93 0.10
CA TYR A 439 35.09 -15.80 -0.78
C TYR A 439 36.40 -15.09 -0.38
N PRO A 440 37.35 -14.90 -1.29
CA PRO A 440 38.69 -14.42 -0.95
C PRO A 440 38.78 -12.90 -0.75
N THR A 441 37.89 -12.12 -1.39
CA THR A 441 37.96 -10.65 -1.41
C THR A 441 36.86 -10.01 -0.56
N ALA A 442 36.73 -10.44 0.69
CA ALA A 442 35.85 -9.75 1.64
C ALA A 442 36.59 -8.54 2.24
N ALA A 443 35.98 -7.35 2.19
CA ALA A 443 36.60 -6.09 2.62
C ALA A 443 36.86 -6.07 4.13
N VAL A 444 38.07 -5.69 4.51
CA VAL A 444 38.44 -5.33 5.88
C VAL A 444 38.41 -3.81 5.97
N ILE A 445 37.36 -3.28 6.59
CA ILE A 445 37.16 -1.84 6.74
C ILE A 445 37.89 -1.36 8.01
N PRO A 446 38.66 -0.28 7.96
CA PRO A 446 39.31 0.28 9.15
C PRO A 446 38.31 0.56 10.28
N GLY A 447 38.62 0.10 11.49
CA GLY A 447 37.73 0.19 12.67
C GLY A 447 36.68 -0.93 12.77
N MET A 448 36.54 -1.77 11.75
CA MET A 448 35.61 -2.92 11.71
C MET A 448 36.36 -4.22 11.36
N GLU A 449 37.63 -4.33 11.76
CA GLU A 449 38.50 -5.46 11.42
C GLU A 449 38.00 -6.76 12.04
N ASN A 450 37.43 -6.68 13.25
CA ASN A 450 36.96 -7.84 14.01
C ASN A 450 35.51 -8.24 13.69
N ASP A 451 34.77 -7.44 12.92
CA ASP A 451 33.38 -7.72 12.58
C ASP A 451 33.25 -9.06 11.87
N LYS A 452 32.31 -9.90 12.32
CA LYS A 452 32.04 -11.18 11.67
C LYS A 452 31.43 -11.00 10.29
N PHE A 453 30.58 -10.00 10.09
CA PHE A 453 30.05 -9.68 8.76
C PHE A 453 31.04 -8.82 7.97
N LYS A 454 31.35 -9.23 6.73
CA LYS A 454 32.19 -8.48 5.79
C LYS A 454 31.44 -8.18 4.50
N ILE A 455 31.82 -7.09 3.84
CA ILE A 455 31.25 -6.71 2.53
C ILE A 455 32.06 -7.39 1.43
N VAL A 456 31.39 -7.96 0.44
CA VAL A 456 32.00 -8.52 -0.77
C VAL A 456 32.61 -7.39 -1.60
N LEU A 457 33.91 -7.45 -1.91
CA LEU A 457 34.48 -6.67 -3.01
C LEU A 457 34.32 -7.45 -4.30
N SER A 458 33.64 -6.80 -5.26
CA SER A 458 33.34 -7.36 -6.56
C SER A 458 34.57 -7.98 -7.23
N ASP A 459 34.43 -9.23 -7.62
CA ASP A 459 35.45 -9.97 -8.37
C ASP A 459 35.68 -9.40 -9.78
N ALA A 460 34.79 -8.51 -10.25
CA ALA A 460 35.03 -7.71 -11.44
C ALA A 460 36.29 -6.83 -11.31
N LEU A 461 36.66 -6.40 -10.10
CA LEU A 461 37.92 -5.68 -9.87
C LEU A 461 39.14 -6.53 -10.26
N VAL A 462 39.09 -7.81 -9.92
CA VAL A 462 40.15 -8.78 -10.25
C VAL A 462 40.17 -9.04 -11.76
N GLY A 463 38.98 -9.22 -12.35
CA GLY A 463 38.82 -9.39 -13.79
C GLY A 463 39.29 -8.20 -14.63
N ALA A 464 39.22 -6.98 -14.06
CA ALA A 464 39.70 -5.76 -14.70
C ALA A 464 41.23 -5.57 -14.61
N GLY A 465 41.95 -6.40 -13.85
CA GLY A 465 43.40 -6.30 -13.66
C GLY A 465 43.86 -6.14 -12.20
N GLY A 466 42.93 -6.16 -11.24
CA GLY A 466 43.24 -6.09 -9.82
C GLY A 466 44.06 -7.29 -9.34
N LYS A 467 45.15 -7.01 -8.63
CA LYS A 467 46.13 -7.99 -8.13
C LYS A 467 45.97 -8.24 -6.64
N LEU A 468 46.07 -9.51 -6.23
CA LEU A 468 46.11 -9.90 -4.82
C LEU A 468 47.55 -9.98 -4.34
N ILE A 469 47.88 -9.17 -3.33
CA ILE A 469 49.21 -9.14 -2.70
C ILE A 469 49.13 -9.47 -1.21
N ASN A 470 50.19 -10.07 -0.68
CA ASN A 470 50.33 -10.39 0.73
C ASN A 470 50.96 -9.22 1.51
N TYR A 471 51.30 -9.45 2.77
CA TYR A 471 51.92 -8.43 3.63
C TYR A 471 53.32 -7.97 3.17
N GLU A 472 54.04 -8.81 2.40
CA GLU A 472 55.36 -8.50 1.83
C GLU A 472 55.27 -7.71 0.53
N GLY A 473 54.05 -7.40 0.07
CA GLY A 473 53.81 -6.73 -1.21
C GLY A 473 53.87 -7.65 -2.42
N VAL A 474 54.04 -8.96 -2.22
CA VAL A 474 54.23 -9.93 -3.29
C VAL A 474 52.88 -10.50 -3.73
N GLN A 475 52.69 -10.61 -5.05
CA GLN A 475 51.57 -11.34 -5.62
C GLN A 475 51.76 -12.84 -5.38
N PHE A 476 50.78 -13.49 -4.76
CA PHE A 476 50.91 -14.88 -4.27
C PHE A 476 49.97 -15.89 -4.95
N VAL A 477 49.08 -15.42 -5.83
CA VAL A 477 48.13 -16.28 -6.56
C VAL A 477 47.80 -15.67 -7.93
N GLY A 478 47.43 -16.52 -8.89
CA GLY A 478 46.85 -16.09 -10.16
C GLY A 478 45.49 -15.44 -9.94
N GLU A 479 45.28 -14.26 -10.50
CA GLU A 479 44.13 -13.40 -10.23
C GLU A 479 42.81 -14.05 -10.71
N LEU A 480 42.85 -14.71 -11.86
CA LEU A 480 41.67 -15.32 -12.49
C LEU A 480 41.37 -16.75 -12.01
N GLU A 481 42.11 -17.25 -11.01
CA GLU A 481 41.81 -18.54 -10.37
C GLU A 481 40.48 -18.51 -9.60
N THR A 482 39.90 -19.68 -9.36
CA THR A 482 38.61 -19.81 -8.65
C THR A 482 38.67 -19.22 -7.23
N ALA A 483 37.52 -18.84 -6.69
CA ALA A 483 37.43 -18.31 -5.32
C ALA A 483 38.10 -19.24 -4.29
N GLN A 484 37.86 -20.56 -4.41
CA GLN A 484 38.46 -21.57 -3.54
C GLN A 484 40.00 -21.57 -3.63
N LYS A 485 40.58 -21.60 -4.84
CA LYS A 485 42.04 -21.60 -4.99
C LYS A 485 42.69 -20.33 -4.44
N ARG A 486 42.04 -19.18 -4.62
CA ARG A 486 42.49 -17.91 -4.03
C ARG A 486 42.41 -17.93 -2.50
N ALA A 487 41.32 -18.44 -1.93
CA ALA A 487 41.17 -18.61 -0.48
C ALA A 487 42.21 -19.60 0.09
N ASP A 488 42.46 -20.72 -0.57
CA ASP A 488 43.49 -21.70 -0.17
C ASP A 488 44.90 -21.12 -0.24
N ALA A 489 45.17 -20.24 -1.21
CA ALA A 489 46.45 -19.53 -1.32
C ALA A 489 46.61 -18.51 -0.18
N MET A 490 45.52 -17.83 0.21
CA MET A 490 45.51 -16.97 1.40
C MET A 490 45.76 -17.79 2.68
N GLY A 491 45.15 -18.97 2.83
CA GLY A 491 45.39 -19.84 3.99
C GLY A 491 46.84 -20.36 4.10
N ARG A 492 47.57 -20.44 2.97
CA ARG A 492 48.98 -20.84 2.90
C ARG A 492 49.96 -19.66 3.02
N THR A 493 49.46 -18.43 3.04
CA THR A 493 50.27 -17.20 3.01
C THR A 493 49.95 -16.34 4.23
N LYS A 494 50.88 -15.47 4.63
CA LYS A 494 50.65 -14.55 5.75
C LYS A 494 49.98 -13.25 5.27
N GLY A 495 48.89 -12.84 5.93
CA GLY A 495 48.25 -11.53 5.74
C GLY A 495 48.95 -10.40 6.50
N PRO A 496 48.45 -9.15 6.44
CA PRO A 496 47.22 -8.73 5.78
C PRO A 496 47.30 -8.78 4.24
N PHE A 497 46.19 -9.19 3.61
CA PHE A 497 46.08 -9.28 2.15
C PHE A 497 45.46 -8.00 1.60
N ARG A 498 45.82 -7.65 0.36
CA ARG A 498 45.29 -6.48 -0.33
C ARG A 498 44.92 -6.81 -1.77
N ILE A 499 43.83 -6.23 -2.24
CA ILE A 499 43.57 -6.10 -3.69
C ILE A 499 44.08 -4.72 -4.14
N VAL A 500 44.88 -4.70 -5.21
CA VAL A 500 45.47 -3.48 -5.77
C VAL A 500 45.17 -3.40 -7.26
N ILE A 501 44.60 -2.29 -7.71
CA ILE A 501 44.30 -2.04 -9.12
C ILE A 501 44.94 -0.72 -9.56
N SER A 502 45.53 -0.68 -10.75
CA SER A 502 46.04 0.56 -11.31
C SER A 502 44.89 1.43 -11.79
N GLU A 503 45.01 2.76 -11.71
CA GLU A 503 43.95 3.67 -12.18
C GLU A 503 43.62 3.45 -13.67
N LYS A 504 44.61 3.10 -14.49
CA LYS A 504 44.43 2.77 -15.91
C LYS A 504 43.51 1.56 -16.11
N ASP A 505 43.58 0.57 -15.23
CA ASP A 505 42.80 -0.67 -15.33
C ASP A 505 41.38 -0.51 -14.77
N THR A 506 41.03 0.67 -14.25
CA THR A 506 39.69 0.90 -13.67
C THR A 506 38.60 1.16 -14.69
N GLU A 507 38.90 1.39 -15.97
CA GLU A 507 37.91 1.86 -16.97
C GLU A 507 36.63 1.00 -17.00
N ALA A 508 36.77 -0.33 -17.08
CA ALA A 508 35.65 -1.27 -17.14
C ALA A 508 34.88 -1.43 -15.80
N VAL A 509 35.45 -0.92 -14.70
CA VAL A 509 34.91 -1.05 -13.33
C VAL A 509 34.92 0.27 -12.58
N LYS A 510 34.91 1.39 -13.30
CA LYS A 510 35.19 2.72 -12.74
C LYS A 510 34.21 3.05 -11.61
N TRP A 511 32.93 2.80 -11.85
CA TRP A 511 31.90 3.01 -10.85
C TRP A 511 32.12 2.19 -9.57
N LEU A 512 32.55 0.92 -9.68
CA LEU A 512 32.84 0.10 -8.50
C LEU A 512 33.98 0.69 -7.69
N CYS A 513 35.07 1.09 -8.36
CA CYS A 513 36.21 1.75 -7.73
C CYS A 513 35.80 3.06 -7.04
N ASP A 514 35.08 3.94 -7.74
CA ASP A 514 34.58 5.21 -7.19
C ASP A 514 33.66 4.97 -5.99
N PHE A 515 32.75 4.00 -6.09
CA PHE A 515 31.86 3.60 -5.01
C PHE A 515 32.65 3.14 -3.78
N TYR A 516 33.60 2.22 -3.93
CA TYR A 516 34.40 1.73 -2.81
C TYR A 516 35.31 2.81 -2.20
N VAL A 517 35.82 3.75 -3.01
CA VAL A 517 36.57 4.92 -2.50
C VAL A 517 35.66 5.84 -1.70
N SER A 518 34.48 6.18 -2.23
CA SER A 518 33.51 7.06 -1.54
C SER A 518 33.03 6.49 -0.20
N ARG A 519 33.10 5.17 -0.04
CA ARG A 519 32.72 4.45 1.19
C ARG A 519 33.91 4.12 2.10
N ASN A 520 35.09 4.67 1.83
CA ASN A 520 36.34 4.40 2.57
C ASN A 520 36.73 2.91 2.63
N VAL A 521 36.27 2.11 1.66
CA VAL A 521 36.66 0.69 1.53
C VAL A 521 37.95 0.55 0.73
N MET A 522 38.12 1.37 -0.31
CA MET A 522 39.35 1.49 -1.08
C MET A 522 40.03 2.83 -0.82
N LYS A 523 41.36 2.81 -0.70
CA LYS A 523 42.20 4.00 -0.59
C LYS A 523 42.98 4.22 -1.88
N LYS A 524 43.04 5.46 -2.34
CA LYS A 524 43.84 5.88 -3.50
C LYS A 524 45.24 6.31 -3.03
N TYR A 525 46.26 5.83 -3.73
CA TYR A 525 47.65 6.25 -3.59
C TYR A 525 48.11 6.84 -4.93
N SER A 526 48.94 7.88 -4.89
CA SER A 526 49.41 8.60 -6.07
C SER A 526 50.25 7.73 -7.01
N ASN A 527 50.90 6.69 -6.49
CA ASN A 527 51.68 5.71 -7.24
C ASN A 527 52.05 4.49 -6.36
N ALA A 528 52.64 3.46 -6.99
CA ALA A 528 53.11 2.26 -6.31
C ALA A 528 54.17 2.53 -5.22
N ALA A 529 55.01 3.57 -5.36
CA ALA A 529 56.02 3.90 -4.36
C ALA A 529 55.39 4.39 -3.04
N GLN A 530 54.31 5.18 -3.12
CA GLN A 530 53.56 5.60 -1.94
C GLN A 530 52.88 4.40 -1.25
N LEU A 531 52.32 3.47 -2.02
CA LEU A 531 51.77 2.23 -1.47
C LEU A 531 52.86 1.38 -0.78
N ALA A 532 54.03 1.24 -1.39
CA ALA A 532 55.15 0.51 -0.81
C ALA A 532 55.61 1.12 0.52
N ALA A 533 55.68 2.46 0.59
CA ALA A 533 56.00 3.19 1.81
C ALA A 533 54.97 2.95 2.92
N GLU A 534 53.68 3.01 2.62
CA GLU A 534 52.59 2.69 3.57
C GLU A 534 52.71 1.26 4.10
N MET A 535 52.98 0.31 3.20
CA MET A 535 53.16 -1.10 3.53
C MET A 535 54.49 -1.40 4.23
N ARG A 536 55.42 -0.43 4.28
CA ARG A 536 56.79 -0.59 4.77
C ARG A 536 57.58 -1.67 4.03
N VAL A 537 57.42 -1.74 2.70
CA VAL A 537 58.13 -2.65 1.81
C VAL A 537 58.92 -1.88 0.74
N GLN A 538 59.89 -2.54 0.10
CA GLN A 538 60.61 -1.92 -1.02
C GLN A 538 59.71 -1.86 -2.27
N PRO A 539 59.71 -0.77 -3.06
CA PRO A 539 58.86 -0.64 -4.25
C PRO A 539 59.01 -1.77 -5.28
N ASN A 540 60.21 -2.37 -5.40
CA ASN A 540 60.49 -3.49 -6.29
C ASN A 540 59.82 -4.82 -5.87
N LYS A 541 59.26 -4.90 -4.65
CA LYS A 541 58.50 -6.07 -4.18
C LYS A 541 57.07 -6.08 -4.71
N LEU A 542 56.52 -4.91 -5.02
CA LEU A 542 55.18 -4.81 -5.59
C LEU A 542 55.16 -5.38 -7.02
N PRO A 543 54.05 -6.00 -7.46
CA PRO A 543 53.90 -6.39 -8.84
C PRO A 543 53.91 -5.16 -9.77
N PRO A 544 54.07 -5.34 -11.09
CA PRO A 544 53.96 -4.24 -12.04
C PRO A 544 52.56 -3.61 -11.96
N LEU A 545 52.50 -2.33 -11.52
CA LEU A 545 51.26 -1.56 -11.33
C LEU A 545 51.19 -0.28 -12.19
N GLY A 546 52.18 -0.07 -13.07
CA GLY A 546 52.31 1.15 -13.86
C GLY A 546 52.84 2.36 -13.08
N THR A 547 52.87 3.52 -13.73
CA THR A 547 53.41 4.79 -13.16
C THR A 547 52.33 5.72 -12.59
N GLY A 548 51.05 5.39 -12.78
CA GLY A 548 49.90 6.18 -12.32
C GLY A 548 49.45 5.84 -10.90
N ALA A 549 48.33 6.42 -10.48
CA ALA A 549 47.74 6.13 -9.19
C ALA A 549 47.28 4.67 -9.07
N VAL A 550 47.21 4.17 -7.84
CA VAL A 550 46.74 2.83 -7.52
C VAL A 550 45.66 2.90 -6.45
N LEU A 551 44.64 2.06 -6.58
CA LEU A 551 43.58 1.92 -5.60
C LEU A 551 43.73 0.60 -4.87
N VAL A 552 43.55 0.62 -3.56
CA VAL A 552 43.86 -0.51 -2.68
C VAL A 552 42.77 -0.72 -1.64
N ALA A 553 42.32 -1.96 -1.48
CA ALA A 553 41.53 -2.38 -0.33
C ALA A 553 42.22 -3.53 0.41
N VAL A 554 42.08 -3.55 1.73
CA VAL A 554 42.49 -4.68 2.57
C VAL A 554 41.39 -5.73 2.51
N VAL A 555 41.77 -7.00 2.35
CA VAL A 555 40.82 -8.12 2.17
C VAL A 555 41.16 -9.31 3.04
N THR A 556 40.15 -10.13 3.31
CA THR A 556 40.24 -11.39 4.07
C THR A 556 39.33 -12.45 3.44
N PRO A 557 39.65 -13.75 3.55
CA PRO A 557 38.69 -14.80 3.25
C PRO A 557 37.49 -14.75 4.21
N ALA A 558 36.29 -15.03 3.69
CA ALA A 558 35.04 -15.10 4.46
C ALA A 558 34.13 -16.22 3.92
N THR A 559 33.30 -16.85 4.74
CA THR A 559 32.22 -17.73 4.25
C THR A 559 31.22 -16.94 3.41
N TYR A 560 30.65 -17.58 2.39
CA TYR A 560 29.88 -16.87 1.36
C TYR A 560 28.59 -17.56 0.92
N THR A 561 28.69 -18.73 0.32
CA THR A 561 27.53 -19.48 -0.19
C THR A 561 27.68 -20.97 0.04
N CYS A 562 26.56 -21.69 0.10
CA CYS A 562 26.51 -23.14 0.31
C CYS A 562 26.26 -23.86 -1.03
N ALA A 563 27.18 -24.74 -1.43
CA ALA A 563 26.93 -25.68 -2.53
C ALA A 563 26.23 -26.96 -2.02
N GLY A 564 26.22 -27.19 -0.71
CA GLY A 564 25.43 -28.24 -0.05
C GLY A 564 24.03 -27.78 0.33
N GLY A 565 23.09 -28.71 0.34
CA GLY A 565 21.69 -28.42 0.67
C GLY A 565 20.76 -29.63 0.49
N LEU A 566 19.48 -29.38 0.26
CA LEU A 566 18.47 -30.40 0.01
C LEU A 566 18.75 -31.19 -1.27
N ALA A 567 18.61 -32.51 -1.19
CA ALA A 567 18.60 -33.36 -2.37
C ALA A 567 17.31 -33.12 -3.17
N VAL A 568 17.45 -32.75 -4.44
CA VAL A 568 16.33 -32.47 -5.33
C VAL A 568 16.46 -33.20 -6.67
N ASP A 569 15.33 -33.52 -7.29
CA ASP A 569 15.24 -33.91 -8.69
C ASP A 569 14.20 -33.02 -9.39
N GLN A 570 14.65 -32.22 -10.36
CA GLN A 570 13.84 -31.18 -11.01
C GLN A 570 13.10 -30.29 -10.00
N GLY A 571 13.74 -29.97 -8.87
CA GLY A 571 13.15 -29.17 -7.80
C GLY A 571 12.26 -29.94 -6.82
N LYS A 572 11.88 -31.21 -7.07
CA LYS A 572 11.18 -32.06 -6.09
C LYS A 572 12.13 -32.45 -4.97
N VAL A 573 11.75 -32.21 -3.72
CA VAL A 573 12.59 -32.59 -2.57
C VAL A 573 12.56 -34.10 -2.38
N LEU A 574 13.74 -34.71 -2.24
CA LEU A 574 13.89 -36.16 -2.12
C LEU A 574 14.10 -36.58 -0.68
N THR A 575 13.61 -37.77 -0.33
CA THR A 575 13.97 -38.49 0.89
C THR A 575 15.33 -39.19 0.75
N SER A 576 15.83 -39.79 1.83
CA SER A 576 17.10 -40.53 1.81
C SER A 576 17.08 -41.78 0.91
N THR A 577 15.90 -42.29 0.55
CA THR A 577 15.74 -43.41 -0.39
C THR A 577 15.69 -42.94 -1.85
N GLY A 578 15.70 -41.62 -2.09
CA GLY A 578 15.54 -41.04 -3.42
C GLY A 578 14.10 -40.86 -3.87
N ALA A 579 13.10 -41.21 -3.05
CA ALA A 579 11.69 -40.97 -3.36
C ALA A 579 11.33 -39.48 -3.12
N PRO A 580 10.53 -38.84 -4.00
CA PRO A 580 10.08 -37.47 -3.82
C PRO A 580 9.09 -37.34 -2.66
N ILE A 581 9.17 -36.24 -1.93
CA ILE A 581 8.18 -35.84 -0.91
C ILE A 581 7.05 -35.11 -1.63
N GLU A 582 5.85 -35.68 -1.59
CA GLU A 582 4.70 -35.10 -2.30
C GLU A 582 4.36 -33.71 -1.74
N GLY A 583 4.16 -32.73 -2.63
CA GLY A 583 3.82 -31.36 -2.26
C GLY A 583 4.99 -30.48 -1.80
N LEU A 584 6.24 -30.98 -1.81
CA LEU A 584 7.42 -30.23 -1.39
C LEU A 584 8.47 -30.09 -2.51
N PHE A 585 8.80 -28.84 -2.82
CA PHE A 585 9.78 -28.44 -3.81
C PHE A 585 10.81 -27.50 -3.21
N ALA A 586 11.96 -27.34 -3.87
CA ALA A 586 13.00 -26.42 -3.43
C ALA A 586 13.85 -25.89 -4.61
N ALA A 587 14.39 -24.68 -4.46
CA ALA A 587 15.24 -24.03 -5.46
C ALA A 587 16.24 -23.04 -4.83
N GLY A 588 17.33 -22.77 -5.54
CA GLY A 588 18.40 -21.87 -5.10
C GLY A 588 19.32 -22.49 -4.05
N GLU A 589 20.00 -21.66 -3.27
CA GLU A 589 21.06 -22.10 -2.33
C GLU A 589 20.59 -23.05 -1.21
N VAL A 590 19.28 -23.22 -1.02
CA VAL A 590 18.73 -24.24 -0.11
C VAL A 590 18.93 -25.66 -0.65
N THR A 591 19.17 -25.82 -1.95
CA THR A 591 19.35 -27.13 -2.61
C THR A 591 20.82 -27.46 -2.82
N ALA A 592 21.14 -28.76 -2.83
CA ALA A 592 22.49 -29.21 -3.15
C ALA A 592 22.81 -28.95 -4.62
N CYS A 593 23.88 -28.20 -4.87
CA CYS A 593 24.37 -27.98 -6.21
C CYS A 593 24.87 -29.30 -6.82
N PRO A 594 24.42 -29.65 -8.04
CA PRO A 594 24.88 -30.85 -8.72
C PRO A 594 26.34 -30.72 -9.21
N CYS A 595 26.90 -29.51 -9.27
CA CYS A 595 28.30 -29.27 -9.63
C CYS A 595 28.99 -28.34 -8.62
N PRO A 596 29.35 -28.85 -7.42
CA PRO A 596 29.97 -28.03 -6.36
C PRO A 596 31.28 -27.35 -6.78
N ASN A 597 32.00 -27.92 -7.76
CA ASN A 597 33.27 -27.36 -8.23
C ASN A 597 33.08 -26.10 -9.09
N ALA A 598 32.04 -26.08 -9.95
CA ALA A 598 31.71 -24.88 -10.74
C ALA A 598 31.17 -23.74 -9.86
N TRP A 599 30.65 -24.07 -8.67
CA TRP A 599 30.14 -23.10 -7.70
C TRP A 599 31.18 -22.03 -7.28
N SER A 600 32.47 -22.38 -7.32
CA SER A 600 33.57 -21.47 -6.99
C SER A 600 33.93 -20.47 -8.10
N ALA A 601 33.27 -20.57 -9.27
CA ALA A 601 33.40 -19.59 -10.33
C ALA A 601 32.43 -18.42 -10.11
N SER A 602 32.92 -17.21 -10.37
CA SER A 602 32.20 -15.96 -10.08
C SER A 602 30.85 -15.90 -10.80
N GLY A 603 29.77 -15.60 -10.07
CA GLY A 603 28.43 -15.42 -10.66
C GLY A 603 27.66 -16.71 -10.98
N VAL A 604 28.23 -17.90 -10.77
CA VAL A 604 27.52 -19.18 -10.90
C VAL A 604 26.38 -19.36 -9.88
N PRO A 605 26.50 -18.93 -8.60
CA PRO A 605 25.39 -19.06 -7.64
C PRO A 605 24.10 -18.33 -8.05
N LEU A 606 24.22 -17.17 -8.73
CA LEU A 606 23.05 -16.46 -9.26
C LEU A 606 22.46 -17.15 -10.48
N LEU A 607 23.32 -17.65 -11.40
CA LEU A 607 22.88 -18.50 -12.51
C LEU A 607 22.06 -19.69 -11.99
N TYR A 608 22.59 -20.37 -10.98
CA TYR A 608 21.93 -21.50 -10.35
C TYR A 608 20.60 -21.11 -9.71
N SER A 609 20.53 -19.96 -9.04
CA SER A 609 19.29 -19.46 -8.44
C SER A 609 18.20 -19.26 -9.49
N ILE A 610 18.52 -18.64 -10.63
CA ILE A 610 17.56 -18.40 -11.72
C ILE A 610 17.13 -19.73 -12.36
N TYR A 611 18.10 -20.56 -12.76
CA TYR A 611 17.85 -21.85 -13.40
C TYR A 611 16.99 -22.78 -12.53
N THR A 612 17.38 -22.97 -11.26
CA THR A 612 16.62 -23.86 -10.36
C THR A 612 15.29 -23.28 -9.94
N GLY A 613 15.19 -21.95 -9.77
CA GLY A 613 13.92 -21.28 -9.51
C GLY A 613 12.91 -21.55 -10.62
N ARG A 614 13.32 -21.33 -11.86
CA ARG A 614 12.49 -21.62 -13.03
C ARG A 614 12.16 -23.11 -13.17
N LEU A 615 13.15 -24.00 -13.02
CA LEU A 615 12.96 -25.45 -13.11
C LEU A 615 11.98 -25.99 -12.05
N ALA A 616 12.11 -25.53 -10.80
CA ALA A 616 11.21 -25.91 -9.72
C ALA A 616 9.80 -25.34 -9.93
N GLY A 617 9.69 -24.09 -10.34
CA GLY A 617 8.40 -23.47 -10.71
C GLY A 617 7.69 -24.24 -11.82
N ALA A 618 8.41 -24.63 -12.87
CA ALA A 618 7.87 -25.44 -13.96
C ALA A 618 7.37 -26.81 -13.45
N SER A 619 8.15 -27.46 -12.59
CA SER A 619 7.82 -28.77 -12.02
C SER A 619 6.62 -28.72 -11.08
N VAL A 620 6.47 -27.65 -10.30
CA VAL A 620 5.26 -27.37 -9.52
C VAL A 620 4.06 -27.18 -10.44
N GLY A 621 4.19 -26.36 -11.49
CA GLY A 621 3.14 -26.14 -12.47
C GLY A 621 2.67 -27.44 -13.12
N THR A 622 3.60 -28.32 -13.53
CA THR A 622 3.26 -29.66 -14.04
C THR A 622 2.55 -30.52 -13.00
N ALA A 623 2.99 -30.49 -11.74
CA ALA A 623 2.34 -31.24 -10.66
C ALA A 623 0.89 -30.78 -10.40
N LEU A 624 0.61 -29.50 -10.66
CA LEU A 624 -0.75 -28.91 -10.58
C LEU A 624 -1.57 -29.10 -11.86
N GLY A 625 -1.00 -29.70 -12.92
CA GLY A 625 -1.67 -29.81 -14.23
C GLY A 625 -1.81 -28.47 -14.97
N ALA A 626 -1.02 -27.46 -14.60
CA ALA A 626 -1.02 -26.16 -15.26
C ALA A 626 -0.43 -26.26 -16.67
N LYS A 627 -1.07 -25.60 -17.64
CA LYS A 627 -0.60 -25.54 -19.03
C LYS A 627 0.70 -24.73 -19.13
N GLU A 628 1.53 -25.03 -20.13
CA GLU A 628 2.72 -24.21 -20.40
C GLU A 628 2.32 -22.83 -20.93
N LYS A 629 2.91 -21.78 -20.32
CA LYS A 629 2.88 -20.38 -20.77
C LYS A 629 1.49 -19.88 -21.17
N VAL A 630 0.57 -19.88 -20.20
CA VAL A 630 -0.81 -19.38 -20.30
C VAL A 630 -0.88 -17.86 -20.31
N ILE A 631 0.09 -17.22 -19.64
CA ILE A 631 0.13 -15.79 -19.38
C ILE A 631 1.48 -15.25 -19.84
N ASP A 632 1.47 -14.20 -20.66
CA ASP A 632 2.66 -13.43 -20.96
C ASP A 632 2.82 -12.34 -19.89
N LEU A 633 3.74 -12.56 -18.96
CA LEU A 633 4.01 -11.61 -17.88
C LEU A 633 4.56 -10.28 -18.38
N VAL A 634 5.31 -10.29 -19.48
CA VAL A 634 5.83 -9.07 -20.12
C VAL A 634 4.69 -8.33 -20.77
N ALA A 635 3.77 -9.01 -21.43
CA ALA A 635 2.57 -8.38 -21.97
C ALA A 635 1.66 -7.85 -20.86
N ILE A 636 1.52 -8.53 -19.71
CA ILE A 636 0.77 -8.00 -18.56
C ILE A 636 1.47 -6.78 -17.98
N ALA A 637 2.77 -6.86 -17.72
CA ALA A 637 3.58 -5.78 -17.20
C ALA A 637 3.56 -4.56 -18.12
N ASN A 638 3.81 -4.78 -19.41
CA ASN A 638 3.76 -3.76 -20.43
C ASN A 638 2.34 -3.27 -20.63
N ALA A 639 1.30 -4.09 -20.58
CA ALA A 639 -0.09 -3.60 -20.63
C ALA A 639 -0.43 -2.79 -19.37
N LEU A 640 0.08 -3.13 -18.19
CA LEU A 640 -0.09 -2.34 -16.98
C LEU A 640 0.76 -1.06 -17.00
N GLU A 641 1.92 -1.08 -17.65
CA GLU A 641 2.74 0.10 -17.93
C GLU A 641 2.22 0.92 -19.12
N GLU A 642 1.54 0.33 -20.09
CA GLU A 642 0.87 0.98 -21.23
C GLU A 642 -0.49 1.52 -20.82
N VAL A 643 -1.17 0.91 -19.84
CA VAL A 643 -2.26 1.54 -19.08
C VAL A 643 -1.73 2.73 -18.27
N LYS A 644 -0.43 2.76 -17.92
CA LYS A 644 0.24 3.94 -17.34
C LYS A 644 0.84 4.89 -18.39
N LYS A 645 1.18 4.40 -19.59
CA LYS A 645 1.56 5.16 -20.80
C LYS A 645 0.37 5.31 -21.73
N GLU A 646 -0.85 5.26 -21.19
CA GLU A 646 -2.01 5.63 -21.95
C GLU A 646 -1.71 7.05 -22.40
N LYS A 647 -1.72 7.25 -23.72
CA LYS A 647 -1.80 8.60 -24.25
C LYS A 647 -2.89 9.26 -23.45
N LYS A 648 -2.57 10.38 -22.82
CA LYS A 648 -3.60 11.18 -22.20
C LYS A 648 -4.69 11.42 -23.26
N PRO A 649 -5.97 11.58 -22.88
CA PRO A 649 -7.05 11.81 -23.85
C PRO A 649 -6.72 12.89 -24.89
N GLU A 650 -5.93 13.90 -24.50
CA GLU A 650 -5.38 14.96 -25.36
C GLU A 650 -4.39 14.52 -26.46
N ASP A 651 -3.76 13.35 -26.36
CA ASP A 651 -2.78 12.81 -27.32
C ASP A 651 -3.34 11.66 -28.18
N MET A 652 -4.58 11.21 -27.90
CA MET A 652 -5.29 10.12 -28.59
C MET A 652 -6.04 10.61 -29.84
N THR A 653 -6.11 9.77 -30.87
CA THR A 653 -7.01 10.04 -32.01
C THR A 653 -8.45 9.77 -31.63
N LYS A 654 -9.40 10.36 -32.37
CA LYS A 654 -10.84 10.25 -32.09
C LYS A 654 -11.35 8.80 -32.00
N ASP A 655 -10.81 7.90 -32.84
CA ASP A 655 -11.25 6.51 -32.90
C ASP A 655 -10.68 5.67 -31.73
N GLU A 656 -9.46 6.00 -31.28
CA GLU A 656 -8.84 5.42 -30.09
C GLU A 656 -9.56 5.85 -28.81
N LEU A 657 -9.97 7.13 -28.73
CA LEU A 657 -10.73 7.68 -27.61
C LEU A 657 -12.09 7.00 -27.44
N LEU A 658 -12.75 6.67 -28.56
CA LEU A 658 -14.05 6.01 -28.58
C LEU A 658 -13.97 4.53 -28.10
N ALA A 659 -12.88 3.85 -28.43
CA ALA A 659 -12.62 2.48 -27.98
C ALA A 659 -12.27 2.44 -26.48
N TYR A 660 -11.50 3.42 -26.00
CA TYR A 660 -11.12 3.58 -24.61
C TYR A 660 -12.33 3.83 -23.68
N CYS A 661 -13.26 4.70 -24.08
CA CYS A 661 -14.50 4.93 -23.34
C CYS A 661 -15.36 3.66 -23.17
N LYS A 662 -15.37 2.78 -24.18
CA LYS A 662 -16.10 1.49 -24.12
C LYS A 662 -15.47 0.47 -23.19
N GLU A 663 -14.15 0.49 -23.01
CA GLU A 663 -13.45 -0.44 -22.12
C GLU A 663 -13.61 -0.05 -20.64
N LEU A 664 -13.60 1.26 -20.35
CA LEU A 664 -13.78 1.80 -18.99
C LEU A 664 -15.15 1.48 -18.38
N GLU A 665 -16.19 1.34 -19.20
CA GLU A 665 -17.54 0.93 -18.77
C GLU A 665 -17.59 -0.51 -18.21
N SER A 666 -16.51 -1.30 -18.34
CA SER A 666 -16.54 -2.76 -18.11
C SER A 666 -15.79 -3.30 -16.86
N ARG A 667 -15.13 -2.48 -16.02
CA ARG A 667 -14.28 -2.96 -14.91
C ARG A 667 -14.85 -2.69 -13.49
N PRO A 668 -14.78 -3.64 -12.52
CA PRO A 668 -15.19 -3.43 -11.12
C PRO A 668 -14.01 -3.15 -10.15
N ALA A 669 -14.26 -2.40 -9.06
CA ALA A 669 -13.25 -1.88 -8.10
C ALA A 669 -13.32 -2.52 -6.69
N ALA A 670 -12.16 -2.81 -6.08
CA ALA A 670 -11.96 -3.42 -4.74
C ALA A 670 -11.20 -2.51 -3.74
N GLY A 671 -11.50 -2.63 -2.43
CA GLY A 671 -11.03 -1.76 -1.32
C GLY A 671 -10.27 -2.44 -0.16
N PRO A 672 -9.87 -1.70 0.92
CA PRO A 672 -8.72 -2.04 1.79
C PRO A 672 -8.91 -2.15 3.33
N ALA A 673 -7.92 -2.82 3.98
CA ALA A 673 -7.23 -2.60 5.29
C ALA A 673 -7.80 -2.99 6.69
N ALA A 674 -6.87 -3.40 7.59
CA ALA A 674 -7.04 -4.08 8.90
C ALA A 674 -6.37 -3.32 10.12
N PRO A 675 -6.60 -3.70 11.41
CA PRO A 675 -6.29 -2.89 12.63
C PRO A 675 -5.07 -3.31 13.51
N ALA A 676 -4.81 -2.53 14.60
CA ALA A 676 -3.55 -2.35 15.38
C ALA A 676 -3.35 -3.18 16.70
N GLY A 677 -2.10 -3.19 17.26
CA GLY A 677 -1.61 -4.00 18.43
C GLY A 677 -0.97 -3.26 19.65
N PRO A 678 -0.32 -3.97 20.63
CA PRO A 678 -0.19 -3.61 22.09
C PRO A 678 1.13 -2.87 22.55
N PRO A 679 1.32 -2.48 23.85
CA PRO A 679 2.11 -1.30 24.31
C PRO A 679 3.61 -1.55 24.61
N GLY A 680 4.46 -0.50 24.54
CA GLY A 680 5.94 -0.54 24.56
C GLY A 680 6.64 0.42 25.55
N VAL A 681 7.98 0.46 25.54
CA VAL A 681 8.90 1.24 26.41
C VAL A 681 8.73 2.76 26.23
N THR A 682 9.06 3.59 27.23
CA THR A 682 8.96 5.06 27.10
C THR A 682 10.34 5.73 27.01
N LEU A 683 10.42 6.87 26.31
CA LEU A 683 11.66 7.66 26.22
C LEU A 683 12.14 8.18 27.59
N GLU A 684 11.21 8.37 28.53
CA GLU A 684 11.50 8.77 29.91
C GLU A 684 12.26 7.69 30.68
N GLU A 685 11.97 6.42 30.40
CA GLU A 685 12.74 5.32 30.97
C GLU A 685 14.15 5.30 30.37
N VAL A 686 14.27 5.44 29.05
CA VAL A 686 15.57 5.49 28.36
C VAL A 686 16.46 6.60 28.91
N ALA A 687 15.92 7.78 29.19
CA ALA A 687 16.68 8.93 29.70
C ALA A 687 17.31 8.71 31.08
N LYS A 688 16.82 7.76 31.89
CA LYS A 688 17.41 7.40 33.19
C LYS A 688 18.74 6.65 33.03
N HIS A 689 18.94 6.02 31.89
CA HIS A 689 20.12 5.22 31.54
C HIS A 689 21.07 6.06 30.66
N ASN A 690 21.68 7.10 31.24
CA ASN A 690 22.54 8.06 30.52
C ASN A 690 24.02 8.07 30.97
N LYS A 691 24.46 7.04 31.69
CA LYS A 691 25.83 6.93 32.21
C LYS A 691 26.59 5.82 31.50
N LYS A 692 27.92 5.89 31.49
CA LYS A 692 28.76 4.91 30.77
C LYS A 692 28.54 3.46 31.25
N ASP A 693 28.20 3.27 32.51
CA ASP A 693 27.91 1.98 33.15
C ASP A 693 26.41 1.64 33.24
N ASP A 694 25.54 2.54 32.72
CA ASP A 694 24.10 2.37 32.62
C ASP A 694 23.55 3.28 31.51
N ALA A 695 23.60 2.78 30.28
CA ALA A 695 23.59 3.57 29.05
C ALA A 695 22.63 2.99 28.01
N TRP A 696 21.50 3.65 27.75
CA TRP A 696 20.55 3.28 26.72
C TRP A 696 20.44 4.36 25.66
N VAL A 697 20.04 4.01 24.45
CA VAL A 697 19.73 4.93 23.34
C VAL A 697 18.48 4.43 22.62
N VAL A 698 17.73 5.31 21.96
CA VAL A 698 16.68 4.89 21.03
C VAL A 698 17.20 4.91 19.59
N VAL A 699 16.95 3.85 18.84
CA VAL A 699 17.24 3.79 17.39
C VAL A 699 16.06 3.20 16.67
N ASN A 700 15.53 3.90 15.67
CA ASN A 700 14.38 3.52 14.86
C ASN A 700 13.14 3.17 15.71
N GLY A 701 12.93 3.89 16.81
CA GLY A 701 11.82 3.67 17.73
C GLY A 701 11.97 2.45 18.62
N GLU A 702 13.16 1.85 18.73
CA GLU A 702 13.49 0.79 19.68
C GLU A 702 14.44 1.34 20.75
N ALA A 703 14.13 1.14 22.03
CA ALA A 703 15.05 1.42 23.12
C ALA A 703 16.12 0.31 23.23
N ILE A 704 17.39 0.68 23.34
CA ILE A 704 18.53 -0.23 23.27
C ILE A 704 19.53 0.12 24.36
N ASP A 705 19.85 -0.82 25.23
CA ASP A 705 20.96 -0.72 26.18
C ASP A 705 22.29 -0.95 25.45
N VAL A 706 23.10 0.11 25.41
CA VAL A 706 24.42 0.20 24.75
C VAL A 706 25.58 0.15 25.74
N THR A 707 25.33 -0.04 27.04
CA THR A 707 26.34 0.05 28.12
C THR A 707 27.61 -0.73 27.82
N LYS A 708 27.46 -1.98 27.37
CA LYS A 708 28.59 -2.88 27.05
C LYS A 708 29.22 -2.60 25.70
N TRP A 709 28.52 -1.85 24.84
CA TRP A 709 28.95 -1.53 23.48
C TRP A 709 29.80 -0.26 23.41
N ILE A 710 29.66 0.65 24.38
CA ILE A 710 30.40 1.92 24.43
C ILE A 710 31.92 1.73 24.28
N THR A 711 32.50 0.79 25.02
CA THR A 711 33.96 0.57 25.04
C THR A 711 34.49 -0.17 23.80
N ILE A 712 33.59 -0.73 22.99
CA ILE A 712 33.92 -1.49 21.78
C ILE A 712 33.30 -0.87 20.51
N HIS A 713 32.75 0.35 20.63
CA HIS A 713 32.10 1.06 19.54
C HIS A 713 33.13 1.43 18.45
N PRO A 714 32.94 1.02 17.18
CA PRO A 714 33.89 1.26 16.08
C PRO A 714 34.24 2.74 15.84
N GLY A 715 33.30 3.65 16.13
CA GLY A 715 33.51 5.10 16.04
C GLY A 715 34.23 5.72 17.24
N GLY A 716 34.68 4.90 18.20
CA GLY A 716 35.24 5.33 19.48
C GLY A 716 34.16 5.63 20.52
N GLU A 717 34.54 5.52 21.80
CA GLU A 717 33.65 5.72 22.95
C GLU A 717 32.97 7.10 22.92
N GLN A 718 33.70 8.16 22.57
CA GLN A 718 33.14 9.52 22.57
C GLN A 718 31.99 9.72 21.56
N ALA A 719 31.93 8.92 20.49
CA ALA A 719 30.89 9.05 19.47
C ALA A 719 29.50 8.62 19.96
N ILE A 720 29.42 7.68 20.91
CA ILE A 720 28.15 7.21 21.47
C ILE A 720 27.82 7.86 22.82
N MET A 721 28.85 8.30 23.57
CA MET A 721 28.68 8.99 24.86
C MET A 721 27.81 10.24 24.77
N ALA A 722 27.74 10.89 23.60
CA ALA A 722 26.90 12.07 23.37
C ALA A 722 25.39 11.76 23.34
N TYR A 723 25.01 10.50 23.11
CA TYR A 723 23.64 10.06 22.84
C TYR A 723 23.05 9.17 23.93
N LEU A 724 23.77 8.93 25.03
CA LEU A 724 23.25 8.14 26.15
C LEU A 724 22.01 8.79 26.76
N GLY A 725 21.00 7.97 26.99
CA GLY A 725 19.66 8.33 27.44
C GLY A 725 18.82 9.07 26.40
N LYS A 726 19.18 9.06 25.10
CA LYS A 726 18.52 9.85 24.06
C LYS A 726 18.11 9.01 22.86
N ASP A 727 17.21 9.55 22.06
CA ASP A 727 16.96 9.05 20.72
C ASP A 727 18.11 9.47 19.81
N ALA A 728 18.82 8.46 19.30
CA ALA A 728 19.96 8.58 18.42
C ALA A 728 19.61 8.16 16.99
N THR A 729 18.33 8.00 16.64
CA THR A 729 17.87 7.43 15.37
C THR A 729 18.43 8.18 14.16
N GLU A 730 18.44 9.51 14.17
CA GLU A 730 18.92 10.30 13.04
C GLU A 730 20.43 10.15 12.87
N GLU A 731 21.22 10.32 13.93
CA GLU A 731 22.68 10.18 13.89
C GLU A 731 23.10 8.73 13.64
N TRP A 732 22.36 7.79 14.19
CA TRP A 732 22.51 6.38 13.89
C TRP A 732 22.32 6.12 12.41
N ASN A 733 21.20 6.53 11.80
CA ASN A 733 20.91 6.26 10.40
C ASN A 733 21.76 7.07 9.41
N MET A 734 22.29 8.22 9.83
CA MET A 734 23.24 9.02 9.02
C MET A 734 24.59 8.31 8.86
N ILE A 735 25.05 7.62 9.91
CA ILE A 735 26.39 7.01 9.95
C ILE A 735 26.31 5.50 9.65
N HIS A 736 25.25 4.85 10.12
CA HIS A 736 25.07 3.40 10.11
C HIS A 736 23.98 3.00 9.11
N LYS A 737 24.29 1.99 8.28
CA LYS A 737 23.33 1.47 7.31
C LYS A 737 22.14 0.82 8.04
N PRO A 738 20.94 0.81 7.43
CA PRO A 738 19.81 0.03 7.95
C PRO A 738 20.24 -1.43 8.22
N GLY A 739 19.91 -1.98 9.39
CA GLY A 739 20.35 -3.32 9.82
C GLY A 739 21.60 -3.35 10.74
N THR A 740 22.15 -2.19 11.12
CA THR A 740 23.38 -2.13 11.95
C THR A 740 23.14 -2.43 13.43
N VAL A 741 21.93 -2.13 13.95
CA VAL A 741 21.55 -2.47 15.34
C VAL A 741 21.51 -3.98 15.49
N GLU A 742 20.90 -4.64 14.53
CA GLU A 742 20.68 -6.08 14.44
C GLU A 742 22.02 -6.82 14.35
N LYS A 743 22.94 -6.34 13.51
CA LYS A 743 24.32 -6.86 13.42
C LYS A 743 25.13 -6.78 14.71
N ASN A 744 24.78 -5.86 15.62
CA ASN A 744 25.47 -5.66 16.90
C ASN A 744 24.63 -6.12 18.10
N ALA A 745 23.51 -6.83 17.87
CA ALA A 745 22.58 -7.26 18.91
C ALA A 745 23.23 -8.15 20.00
N GLN A 746 24.36 -8.81 19.71
CA GLN A 746 25.14 -9.56 20.71
C GLN A 746 25.83 -8.67 21.77
N HIS A 747 25.98 -7.38 21.48
CA HIS A 747 26.56 -6.37 22.36
C HIS A 747 25.55 -5.29 22.78
N LEU A 748 24.37 -5.29 22.17
CA LEU A 748 23.28 -4.33 22.33
C LEU A 748 22.04 -5.06 22.85
N LYS A 749 21.49 -4.63 23.98
CA LYS A 749 20.31 -5.29 24.55
C LYS A 749 19.05 -4.47 24.22
N MET A 750 18.14 -5.04 23.42
CA MET A 750 16.87 -4.40 23.08
C MET A 750 15.95 -4.38 24.31
N MET A 751 15.44 -3.20 24.64
CA MET A 751 14.57 -2.96 25.78
C MET A 751 13.09 -2.93 25.37
N GLY A 752 12.80 -2.65 24.08
CA GLY A 752 11.46 -2.68 23.49
C GLY A 752 11.17 -1.45 22.62
N LYS A 753 10.14 -1.56 21.76
CA LYS A 753 9.65 -0.44 20.95
C LYS A 753 9.06 0.67 21.80
N ILE A 754 9.23 1.92 21.37
CA ILE A 754 8.61 3.06 22.00
C ILE A 754 7.10 3.05 21.70
N GLY A 755 6.27 2.88 22.73
CA GLY A 755 4.82 2.62 22.59
C GLY A 755 3.93 3.69 23.20
N ALA A 756 2.87 4.06 22.46
CA ALA A 756 1.95 5.16 22.72
C ALA A 756 1.14 4.99 24.03
N GLY A 757 1.44 5.85 25.01
CA GLY A 757 0.56 6.19 26.13
C GLY A 757 -0.02 7.58 25.91
N GLY A 758 -1.32 7.73 26.18
CA GLY A 758 -2.19 8.86 25.85
C GLY A 758 -1.62 10.27 25.99
N ALA A 759 -2.00 11.13 25.05
CA ALA A 759 -1.86 12.58 25.17
C ALA A 759 -2.97 13.18 26.06
N PRO A 760 -2.88 14.45 26.55
CA PRO A 760 -1.79 15.43 26.38
C PRO A 760 -1.41 16.23 27.66
N ALA A 761 -0.18 16.78 27.71
CA ALA A 761 0.10 18.19 28.06
C ALA A 761 1.61 18.53 28.00
N GLY A 762 1.97 19.59 27.26
CA GLY A 762 3.16 20.44 27.51
C GLY A 762 4.48 19.99 26.89
N GLY A 763 5.14 20.91 26.15
CA GLY A 763 6.42 20.69 25.48
C GLY A 763 7.60 20.52 26.43
N ALA A 764 8.59 19.74 26.02
CA ALA A 764 9.84 19.58 26.78
C ALA A 764 10.79 20.76 26.52
N ALA A 765 11.18 21.45 27.60
CA ALA A 765 12.15 22.55 27.62
C ALA A 765 13.61 22.05 27.57
N ALA A 766 14.50 22.81 26.93
CA ALA A 766 15.94 22.56 26.89
C ALA A 766 16.67 23.05 28.17
N ALA A 767 17.85 22.51 28.46
CA ALA A 767 18.62 22.83 29.67
C ALA A 767 19.17 24.29 29.69
N PRO A 768 19.13 24.98 30.84
CA PRO A 768 19.60 26.36 30.96
C PRO A 768 21.12 26.50 30.93
N VAL A 769 21.63 27.61 30.39
CA VAL A 769 23.07 27.94 30.36
C VAL A 769 23.61 28.10 31.79
N SER A 770 24.73 27.41 32.11
CA SER A 770 25.24 27.29 33.48
C SER A 770 25.97 28.54 34.01
N ASP A 771 26.56 29.36 33.14
CA ASP A 771 27.35 30.54 33.52
C ASP A 771 27.14 31.70 32.52
N GLY A 772 27.01 32.93 33.03
CA GLY A 772 26.74 34.13 32.23
C GLY A 772 26.16 35.29 33.04
N MET A 773 25.84 36.39 32.37
CA MET A 773 25.08 37.51 32.93
C MET A 773 23.74 37.03 33.51
N SER A 774 23.20 37.68 34.54
CA SER A 774 21.87 37.32 35.06
C SER A 774 20.76 37.82 34.14
N PRO A 775 19.62 37.12 34.00
CA PRO A 775 18.46 37.62 33.27
C PRO A 775 17.98 38.98 33.78
N ASP A 776 18.14 39.24 35.09
CA ASP A 776 17.83 40.53 35.73
C ASP A 776 18.65 41.70 35.19
N GLU A 777 19.84 41.44 34.63
CA GLU A 777 20.65 42.49 34.02
C GLU A 777 20.11 42.83 32.63
N VAL A 778 19.73 41.82 31.84
CA VAL A 778 19.08 42.03 30.54
C VAL A 778 17.77 42.78 30.71
N ALA A 779 17.01 42.48 31.77
CA ALA A 779 15.74 43.15 32.11
C ALA A 779 15.84 44.67 32.31
N LYS A 780 17.05 45.21 32.60
CA LYS A 780 17.29 46.66 32.71
C LYS A 780 17.30 47.37 31.36
N HIS A 781 17.58 46.64 30.27
CA HIS A 781 17.69 47.14 28.90
C HIS A 781 16.38 46.90 28.13
N ASN A 782 15.29 47.52 28.59
CA ASN A 782 13.93 47.27 28.10
C ASN A 782 13.27 48.45 27.37
N THR A 783 14.06 49.44 26.93
CA THR A 783 13.55 50.68 26.31
C THR A 783 13.99 50.79 24.86
N LYS A 784 13.27 51.53 24.02
CA LYS A 784 13.60 51.68 22.58
C LYS A 784 15.01 52.24 22.30
N THR A 785 15.58 52.99 23.24
CA THR A 785 16.92 53.58 23.14
C THR A 785 18.00 52.75 23.82
N ASP A 786 17.62 51.69 24.53
CA ASP A 786 18.49 50.76 25.23
C ASP A 786 17.76 49.42 25.40
N ALA A 787 17.87 48.58 24.37
CA ALA A 787 16.99 47.44 24.10
C ALA A 787 17.76 46.15 23.86
N TRP A 788 17.72 45.24 24.82
CA TRP A 788 18.33 43.91 24.70
C TRP A 788 17.27 42.81 24.71
N ILE A 789 17.56 41.69 24.07
CA ILE A 789 16.76 40.46 24.14
C ILE A 789 17.69 39.26 24.34
N ILE A 790 17.20 38.17 24.91
CA ILE A 790 17.95 36.91 24.99
C ILE A 790 17.49 35.99 23.86
N LEU A 791 18.43 35.50 23.05
CA LEU A 791 18.19 34.51 22.00
C LEU A 791 19.20 33.37 22.15
N HIS A 792 18.70 32.13 22.24
CA HIS A 792 19.50 30.91 22.39
C HIS A 792 20.49 30.98 23.56
N GLY A 793 20.10 31.63 24.66
CA GLY A 793 20.95 31.83 25.83
C GLY A 793 22.02 32.93 25.69
N GLU A 794 21.99 33.74 24.63
CA GLU A 794 22.85 34.92 24.45
C GLU A 794 22.05 36.22 24.48
N ALA A 795 22.50 37.22 25.25
CA ALA A 795 21.96 38.57 25.22
C ALA A 795 22.45 39.31 23.96
N LEU A 796 21.51 39.89 23.21
CA LEU A 796 21.75 40.68 22.01
C LEU A 796 21.17 42.09 22.19
N ASP A 797 21.97 43.10 21.91
CA ASP A 797 21.51 44.49 21.76
C ASP A 797 20.87 44.65 20.37
N VAL A 798 19.57 44.93 20.39
CA VAL A 798 18.71 45.10 19.21
C VAL A 798 18.31 46.57 18.98
N THR A 799 18.86 47.52 19.74
CA THR A 799 18.45 48.94 19.74
C THR A 799 18.39 49.55 18.34
N LYS A 800 19.40 49.28 17.51
CA LYS A 800 19.47 49.80 16.13
C LYS A 800 18.62 49.01 15.13
N TRP A 801 18.18 47.80 15.51
CA TRP A 801 17.45 46.88 14.65
C TRP A 801 15.92 47.03 14.78
N ILE A 802 15.44 47.54 15.91
CA ILE A 802 14.01 47.78 16.19
C ILE A 802 13.30 48.54 15.06
N SER A 803 13.89 49.62 14.55
CA SER A 803 13.28 50.48 13.53
C SER A 803 13.33 49.92 12.11
N ILE A 804 14.15 48.88 11.87
CA ILE A 804 14.35 48.26 10.57
C ILE A 804 13.93 46.78 10.56
N HIS A 805 13.31 46.30 11.65
CA HIS A 805 12.89 44.92 11.79
C HIS A 805 11.74 44.58 10.82
N PRO A 806 11.87 43.55 9.97
CA PRO A 806 10.86 43.20 8.97
C PRO A 806 9.47 42.86 9.54
N GLY A 807 9.41 42.37 10.79
CA GLY A 807 8.16 42.07 11.50
C GLY A 807 7.49 43.30 12.14
N GLY A 808 8.04 44.50 11.94
CA GLY A 808 7.58 45.74 12.56
C GLY A 808 8.11 45.96 13.97
N GLU A 809 8.10 47.23 14.40
CA GLU A 809 8.68 47.69 15.66
C GLU A 809 8.06 47.00 16.89
N GLN A 810 6.73 46.88 16.90
CA GLN A 810 5.97 46.35 18.04
C GLN A 810 6.30 44.88 18.36
N ALA A 811 6.73 44.10 17.37
CA ALA A 811 7.02 42.69 17.54
C ALA A 811 8.25 42.45 18.42
N ILE A 812 9.28 43.30 18.29
CA ILE A 812 10.48 43.25 19.14
C ILE A 812 10.25 43.97 20.47
N MET A 813 9.51 45.09 20.45
CA MET A 813 9.25 45.90 21.66
C MET A 813 8.61 45.09 22.81
N ALA A 814 7.83 44.05 22.50
CA ALA A 814 7.19 43.19 23.50
C ALA A 814 8.17 42.33 24.33
N TYR A 815 9.36 42.09 23.79
CA TYR A 815 10.36 41.18 24.36
C TYR A 815 11.63 41.88 24.84
N LEU A 816 11.66 43.21 24.83
CA LEU A 816 12.80 43.96 25.37
C LEU A 816 13.00 43.63 26.85
N GLY A 817 14.25 43.36 27.20
CA GLY A 817 14.70 42.90 28.50
C GLY A 817 14.32 41.46 28.84
N LYS A 818 13.86 40.64 27.89
CA LYS A 818 13.37 39.27 28.13
C LYS A 818 14.04 38.23 27.24
N ASP A 819 13.89 36.97 27.62
CA ASP A 819 14.19 35.84 26.74
C ASP A 819 13.11 35.71 25.67
N ALA A 820 13.54 35.80 24.41
CA ALA A 820 12.70 35.71 23.22
C ALA A 820 13.04 34.47 22.40
N THR A 821 13.84 33.53 22.94
CA THR A 821 14.35 32.37 22.21
C THR A 821 13.22 31.50 21.66
N GLU A 822 12.20 31.24 22.47
CA GLU A 822 11.07 30.39 22.08
C GLU A 822 10.28 31.05 20.94
N GLU A 823 9.96 32.33 21.08
CA GLU A 823 9.24 33.10 20.06
C GLU A 823 10.06 33.34 18.79
N TRP A 824 11.38 33.48 18.94
CA TRP A 824 12.29 33.63 17.82
C TRP A 824 12.35 32.37 16.98
N VAL A 825 12.54 31.21 17.60
CA VAL A 825 12.58 29.90 16.93
C VAL A 825 11.24 29.59 16.24
N MET A 826 10.12 30.05 16.79
CA MET A 826 8.81 29.86 16.16
C MET A 826 8.60 30.66 14.87
N ILE A 827 9.32 31.78 14.69
CA ILE A 827 9.05 32.76 13.62
C ILE A 827 10.20 32.86 12.61
N HIS A 828 11.45 32.66 13.03
CA HIS A 828 12.64 32.91 12.23
C HIS A 828 13.35 31.62 11.82
N LYS A 829 13.80 31.53 10.57
CA LYS A 829 14.57 30.39 10.05
C LYS A 829 15.94 30.30 10.76
N PRO A 830 16.53 29.10 10.99
CA PRO A 830 17.91 28.97 11.46
C PRO A 830 18.89 29.74 10.55
N GLY A 831 19.85 30.46 11.12
CA GLY A 831 20.79 31.31 10.37
C GLY A 831 20.37 32.79 10.22
N THR A 832 19.20 33.19 10.72
CA THR A 832 18.68 34.57 10.55
C THR A 832 19.41 35.59 11.42
N VAL A 833 19.85 35.20 12.63
CA VAL A 833 20.65 36.07 13.51
C VAL A 833 21.99 36.37 12.85
N GLU A 834 22.65 35.34 12.33
CA GLU A 834 23.98 35.38 11.68
C GLU A 834 23.99 36.32 10.47
N LYS A 835 22.92 36.30 9.66
CA LYS A 835 22.74 37.19 8.51
C LYS A 835 22.54 38.65 8.88
N ASN A 836 22.05 38.94 10.09
CA ASN A 836 21.73 40.30 10.55
C ASN A 836 22.70 40.82 11.62
N MET A 837 23.80 40.11 11.89
CA MET A 837 24.84 40.48 12.86
C MET A 837 25.46 41.87 12.62
N GLN A 838 25.35 42.43 11.42
CA GLN A 838 25.77 43.80 11.13
C GLN A 838 24.91 44.88 11.82
N HIS A 839 23.70 44.53 12.25
CA HIS A 839 22.75 45.42 12.95
C HIS A 839 22.55 45.03 14.42
N LEU A 840 23.10 43.89 14.84
CA LEU A 840 22.97 43.30 16.18
C LEU A 840 24.32 43.26 16.89
N LYS A 841 24.35 43.45 18.20
CA LYS A 841 25.59 43.31 18.99
C LYS A 841 25.42 42.25 20.08
N LYS A 842 26.32 41.27 20.10
CA LYS A 842 26.38 40.24 21.16
C LYS A 842 26.93 40.83 22.45
N MET A 843 26.19 40.66 23.55
CA MET A 843 26.53 41.19 24.87
C MET A 843 27.07 40.11 25.82
N GLY A 844 26.76 38.84 25.55
CA GLY A 844 27.31 37.69 26.29
C GLY A 844 26.27 36.61 26.57
N LYS A 845 26.70 35.51 27.18
CA LYS A 845 25.80 34.43 27.62
C LYS A 845 24.99 34.85 28.84
N VAL A 846 23.76 34.36 28.97
CA VAL A 846 22.87 34.64 30.10
C VAL A 846 22.64 33.36 30.90
N SER A 847 23.03 33.38 32.16
CA SER A 847 22.83 32.26 33.10
C SER A 847 21.34 31.98 33.30
N GLY A 848 20.93 30.72 33.27
CA GLY A 848 19.52 30.35 33.46
C GLY A 848 18.61 30.49 32.23
N ALA A 849 19.07 31.10 31.13
CA ALA A 849 18.31 31.23 29.89
C ALA A 849 18.30 29.93 29.07
N VAL A 850 17.20 29.68 28.33
CA VAL A 850 16.97 28.42 27.60
C VAL A 850 17.78 28.41 26.30
N ALA A 851 18.76 27.52 26.17
CA ALA A 851 19.44 27.30 24.90
C ALA A 851 18.59 26.37 24.03
N ALA A 852 17.92 26.88 22.98
CA ALA A 852 17.11 26.02 22.10
C ALA A 852 18.00 25.10 21.24
N ALA A 853 17.64 23.81 21.20
CA ALA A 853 18.07 22.87 20.16
C ALA A 853 17.54 23.35 18.80
N ALA A 854 18.37 23.28 17.76
CA ALA A 854 17.97 23.68 16.41
C ALA A 854 16.85 22.74 15.90
N PRO A 855 15.72 23.25 15.40
CA PRO A 855 14.71 22.41 14.78
C PRO A 855 15.25 21.85 13.44
N ALA A 856 15.01 20.56 13.20
CA ALA A 856 15.12 19.98 11.86
C ALA A 856 14.11 20.70 10.96
N ALA A 857 14.61 21.58 10.10
CA ALA A 857 13.76 22.34 9.18
C ALA A 857 13.26 21.43 8.05
N ALA A 858 11.94 21.37 7.90
CA ALA A 858 11.33 20.98 6.64
C ALA A 858 11.81 21.95 5.54
N VAL A 859 12.33 21.40 4.45
CA VAL A 859 12.73 22.18 3.28
C VAL A 859 11.45 22.64 2.56
N ASP A 860 11.15 23.93 2.63
CA ASP A 860 10.30 24.60 1.64
C ASP A 860 11.22 25.07 0.52
N ASP A 861 11.18 24.38 -0.62
CA ASP A 861 11.99 24.69 -1.82
C ASP A 861 11.55 25.99 -2.51
N SER A 862 10.55 26.71 -1.99
CA SER A 862 10.07 27.96 -2.58
C SER A 862 11.08 29.09 -2.34
N PRO A 863 11.54 29.79 -3.39
CA PRO A 863 12.41 30.95 -3.20
C PRO A 863 11.68 32.05 -2.41
N PRO A 864 12.39 32.92 -1.66
CA PRO A 864 11.75 34.05 -0.99
C PRO A 864 11.04 34.96 -2.01
N PRO A 865 9.98 35.69 -1.61
CA PRO A 865 9.30 36.62 -2.50
C PRO A 865 10.29 37.63 -3.09
N PRO A 866 10.13 38.03 -4.36
CA PRO A 866 11.01 39.00 -5.00
C PRO A 866 11.13 40.30 -4.20
N ASP A 867 12.35 40.82 -4.06
CA ASP A 867 12.59 42.15 -3.50
C ASP A 867 12.18 43.23 -4.53
N GLY A 868 11.62 44.34 -4.03
CA GLY A 868 11.12 45.45 -4.86
C GLY A 868 9.71 45.24 -5.39
N ASP A 869 9.37 45.92 -6.49
CA ASP A 869 8.05 45.89 -7.15
C ASP A 869 7.88 44.74 -8.17
N GLY A 870 8.88 43.85 -8.29
CA GLY A 870 8.87 42.75 -9.26
C GLY A 870 8.84 43.20 -10.73
N GLY A 871 9.20 44.45 -11.02
CA GLY A 871 9.25 45.01 -12.38
C GLY A 871 7.96 45.69 -12.85
N VAL A 872 6.92 45.77 -12.01
CA VAL A 872 5.68 46.51 -12.31
C VAL A 872 5.29 47.34 -11.08
N PRO A 873 5.45 48.68 -11.10
CA PRO A 873 5.21 49.51 -9.93
C PRO A 873 3.72 49.81 -9.66
N GLY A 874 3.44 50.23 -8.43
CA GLY A 874 2.16 50.81 -8.03
C GLY A 874 0.97 49.85 -8.06
N PHE A 875 -0.24 50.42 -8.13
CA PHE A 875 -1.51 49.68 -8.06
C PHE A 875 -1.65 48.60 -9.14
N ILE A 876 -1.16 48.87 -10.34
CA ILE A 876 -1.19 47.93 -11.46
C ILE A 876 -0.35 46.68 -11.14
N GLY A 877 0.83 46.86 -10.55
CA GLY A 877 1.67 45.77 -10.09
C GLY A 877 1.01 44.94 -9.00
N ALA A 878 0.42 45.58 -7.99
CA ALA A 878 -0.28 44.89 -6.91
C ALA A 878 -1.44 44.02 -7.44
N VAL A 879 -2.26 44.54 -8.36
CA VAL A 879 -3.34 43.79 -9.00
C VAL A 879 -2.80 42.60 -9.80
N TRP A 880 -1.76 42.83 -10.61
CA TRP A 880 -1.15 41.79 -11.44
C TRP A 880 -0.59 40.63 -10.60
N PHE A 881 0.22 40.94 -9.58
CA PHE A 881 0.84 39.91 -8.73
C PHE A 881 -0.18 39.18 -7.85
N LEU A 882 -1.24 39.86 -7.42
CA LEU A 882 -2.36 39.22 -6.74
C LEU A 882 -3.03 38.18 -7.65
N LEU A 883 -3.49 38.59 -8.84
CA LEU A 883 -4.22 37.71 -9.76
C LEU A 883 -3.35 36.55 -10.26
N LYS A 884 -2.12 36.85 -10.69
CA LYS A 884 -1.18 35.86 -11.20
C LYS A 884 -0.91 34.77 -10.17
N ASN A 885 -0.56 35.14 -8.94
CA ASN A 885 -0.14 34.16 -7.94
C ASN A 885 -1.31 33.41 -7.31
N VAL A 886 -2.47 34.05 -7.12
CA VAL A 886 -3.71 33.35 -6.72
C VAL A 886 -4.08 32.31 -7.78
N MET A 887 -4.06 32.69 -9.07
CA MET A 887 -4.36 31.75 -10.16
C MET A 887 -3.35 30.60 -10.23
N LEU A 888 -2.05 30.88 -10.08
CA LEU A 888 -1.03 29.83 -10.04
C LEU A 888 -1.23 28.87 -8.86
N MET A 889 -1.64 29.36 -7.70
CA MET A 889 -1.95 28.51 -6.55
C MET A 889 -3.18 27.65 -6.79
N VAL A 890 -4.26 28.21 -7.36
CA VAL A 890 -5.44 27.44 -7.75
C VAL A 890 -5.06 26.37 -8.79
N MET A 891 -4.35 26.72 -9.86
CA MET A 891 -3.92 25.79 -10.90
C MET A 891 -3.02 24.67 -10.36
N ARG A 892 -2.09 24.98 -9.43
CA ARG A 892 -1.27 23.96 -8.75
C ARG A 892 -2.10 23.04 -7.87
N THR A 893 -3.18 23.54 -7.29
CA THR A 893 -4.08 22.76 -6.43
C THR A 893 -5.00 21.86 -7.26
N VAL A 894 -5.45 22.32 -8.43
CA VAL A 894 -6.37 21.60 -9.32
C VAL A 894 -5.62 20.61 -10.24
N PHE A 895 -4.48 20.98 -10.83
CA PHE A 895 -3.83 20.21 -11.90
C PHE A 895 -2.49 19.57 -11.51
N PHE A 896 -1.86 19.98 -10.40
CA PHE A 896 -0.48 19.59 -10.07
C PHE A 896 -0.25 19.23 -8.60
N THR A 897 -0.91 18.16 -8.14
CA THR A 897 -0.50 17.44 -6.93
C THR A 897 0.14 16.11 -7.29
N GLY A 898 1.45 16.12 -7.49
CA GLY A 898 2.24 14.89 -7.49
C GLY A 898 2.23 14.27 -6.09
N ASN A 899 1.83 13.00 -6.01
CA ASN A 899 1.88 12.14 -4.84
C ASN A 899 0.92 12.51 -3.68
N LEU A 900 -0.06 11.63 -3.43
CA LEU A 900 -0.78 11.51 -2.15
C LEU A 900 0.18 11.04 -1.03
N LYS A 901 1.18 11.86 -0.70
CA LYS A 901 2.00 11.73 0.52
C LYS A 901 1.47 12.75 1.52
N PHE A 902 0.73 12.29 2.51
CA PHE A 902 0.41 13.10 3.69
C PHE A 902 1.60 13.04 4.66
N SER A 903 2.68 13.76 4.36
CA SER A 903 3.68 14.05 5.38
C SER A 903 3.05 15.02 6.36
N LEU A 904 2.87 14.60 7.61
CA LEU A 904 2.49 15.48 8.71
C LEU A 904 3.71 16.31 9.16
N ASP A 905 4.33 17.02 8.23
CA ASP A 905 5.43 17.95 8.48
C ASP A 905 4.89 19.36 8.82
N ASN A 906 5.79 20.31 9.11
CA ASN A 906 5.43 21.71 9.34
C ASN A 906 5.28 22.54 8.05
N ASN A 907 5.24 21.90 6.87
CA ASN A 907 5.10 22.58 5.59
C ASN A 907 3.67 23.13 5.42
N ARG A 908 3.57 24.46 5.31
CA ARG A 908 2.28 25.16 5.22
C ARG A 908 1.68 25.19 3.82
N ASN A 909 2.40 24.72 2.80
CA ASN A 909 2.05 24.92 1.39
C ASN A 909 0.70 24.27 1.02
N GLY A 910 0.42 23.07 1.55
CA GLY A 910 -0.86 22.39 1.33
C GLY A 910 -2.05 23.16 1.93
N THR A 911 -1.92 23.64 3.17
CA THR A 911 -2.95 24.43 3.84
C THR A 911 -3.18 25.78 3.16
N MET A 912 -2.11 26.45 2.73
CA MET A 912 -2.20 27.73 2.01
C MET A 912 -2.90 27.57 0.65
N ARG A 913 -2.58 26.49 -0.08
CA ARG A 913 -3.25 26.13 -1.34
C ARG A 913 -4.75 25.86 -1.15
N SER A 914 -5.10 25.04 -0.17
CA SER A 914 -6.49 24.77 0.21
C SER A 914 -7.23 26.04 0.64
N ALA A 915 -6.60 26.91 1.45
CA ALA A 915 -7.20 28.17 1.88
C ALA A 915 -7.47 29.13 0.71
N VAL A 916 -6.52 29.28 -0.23
CA VAL A 916 -6.72 30.10 -1.43
C VAL A 916 -7.87 29.57 -2.28
N PHE A 917 -7.96 28.25 -2.44
CA PHE A 917 -9.07 27.62 -3.16
C PHE A 917 -10.43 27.91 -2.50
N LEU A 918 -10.54 27.76 -1.17
CA LEU A 918 -11.77 28.07 -0.41
C LEU A 918 -12.17 29.55 -0.55
N ILE A 919 -11.20 30.47 -0.57
CA ILE A 919 -11.44 31.91 -0.80
C ILE A 919 -12.00 32.14 -2.21
N THR A 920 -11.40 31.52 -3.24
CA THR A 920 -11.90 31.61 -4.61
C THR A 920 -13.32 31.08 -4.74
N PHE A 921 -13.62 29.92 -4.13
CA PHE A 921 -14.98 29.37 -4.09
C PHE A 921 -15.97 30.32 -3.41
N THR A 922 -15.60 30.89 -2.26
CA THR A 922 -16.45 31.85 -1.54
C THR A 922 -16.78 33.07 -2.40
N ILE A 923 -15.80 33.59 -3.14
CA ILE A 923 -16.00 34.73 -4.06
C ILE A 923 -16.98 34.36 -5.18
N VAL A 924 -16.80 33.20 -5.80
CA VAL A 924 -17.68 32.73 -6.88
C VAL A 924 -19.11 32.54 -6.37
N HIS A 925 -19.29 31.87 -5.23
CA HIS A 925 -20.60 31.66 -4.62
C HIS A 925 -21.27 32.97 -4.18
N ALA A 926 -20.51 33.92 -3.62
CA ALA A 926 -21.04 35.24 -3.24
C ALA A 926 -21.55 36.02 -4.46
N LEU A 927 -20.79 35.94 -5.56
CA LEU A 927 -21.11 36.62 -6.79
C LEU A 927 -22.32 35.97 -7.49
N GLY A 928 -22.40 34.64 -7.48
CA GLY A 928 -23.58 33.88 -7.94
C GLY A 928 -24.84 34.34 -7.23
N ASN A 929 -24.89 34.21 -5.89
CA ASN A 929 -26.02 34.66 -5.07
C ASN A 929 -26.42 36.12 -5.35
N PHE A 930 -25.44 37.02 -5.54
CA PHE A 930 -25.72 38.42 -5.83
C PHE A 930 -26.32 38.63 -7.22
N VAL A 931 -25.81 37.93 -8.24
CA VAL A 931 -26.39 37.95 -9.59
C VAL A 931 -27.79 37.35 -9.58
N ASP A 932 -27.99 36.25 -8.87
CA ASP A 932 -29.28 35.57 -8.77
C ASP A 932 -30.33 36.44 -8.07
N MET A 933 -29.92 37.17 -7.03
CA MET A 933 -30.79 38.16 -6.37
C MET A 933 -31.22 39.28 -7.33
N LEU A 934 -30.34 39.72 -8.23
CA LEU A 934 -30.66 40.75 -9.23
C LEU A 934 -31.43 40.19 -10.43
N GLY A 935 -31.21 38.93 -10.79
CA GLY A 935 -31.84 38.22 -11.91
C GLY A 935 -33.20 37.61 -11.59
N GLY A 936 -33.56 37.49 -10.31
CA GLY A 936 -34.86 37.03 -9.84
C GLY A 936 -34.96 35.51 -9.64
N PRO A 937 -36.16 34.99 -9.30
CA PRO A 937 -36.36 33.60 -8.85
C PRO A 937 -35.90 32.54 -9.86
N ALA A 938 -36.00 32.85 -11.16
CA ALA A 938 -35.61 31.95 -12.23
C ALA A 938 -34.08 31.71 -12.26
N GLU A 939 -33.28 32.75 -12.01
CA GLU A 939 -31.82 32.63 -11.96
C GLU A 939 -31.35 31.89 -10.70
N LEU A 940 -31.92 32.21 -9.51
CA LEU A 940 -31.56 31.52 -8.28
C LEU A 940 -31.89 30.02 -8.32
N ASN A 941 -33.07 29.67 -8.82
CA ASN A 941 -33.46 28.26 -8.98
C ASN A 941 -32.67 27.60 -10.13
N GLY A 942 -32.22 28.38 -11.12
CA GLY A 942 -31.30 27.96 -12.17
C GLY A 942 -29.90 27.61 -11.63
N GLU A 943 -29.36 28.38 -10.69
CA GLU A 943 -28.12 28.05 -9.98
C GLU A 943 -28.27 26.74 -9.19
N GLY A 944 -29.42 26.56 -8.51
CA GLY A 944 -29.77 25.29 -7.87
C GLY A 944 -29.77 24.11 -8.85
N TYR A 945 -30.35 24.29 -10.05
CA TYR A 945 -30.34 23.31 -11.13
C TYR A 945 -28.93 22.99 -11.64
N LEU A 946 -28.05 24.00 -11.76
CA LEU A 946 -26.64 23.80 -12.11
C LEU A 946 -25.97 22.83 -11.14
N PHE A 947 -26.08 23.06 -9.83
CA PHE A 947 -25.50 22.16 -8.81
C PHE A 947 -26.18 20.79 -8.73
N ASP A 948 -27.43 20.67 -9.18
CA ASP A 948 -28.16 19.40 -9.30
C ASP A 948 -27.84 18.63 -10.61
N ARG A 949 -27.15 19.26 -11.57
CA ARG A 949 -26.81 18.63 -12.87
C ARG A 949 -25.34 18.39 -13.09
N ILE A 950 -24.44 19.08 -12.37
CA ILE A 950 -23.01 18.76 -12.36
C ILE A 950 -22.76 17.49 -11.51
N HIS A 951 -23.33 16.37 -11.95
CA HIS A 951 -22.97 15.02 -11.50
C HIS A 951 -21.90 14.48 -12.44
N TRP A 952 -20.61 14.68 -12.11
CA TRP A 952 -19.51 14.23 -12.98
C TRP A 952 -18.55 13.24 -12.32
N THR A 953 -18.81 12.81 -11.09
CA THR A 953 -17.94 11.82 -10.42
C THR A 953 -18.75 10.79 -9.66
N GLY A 954 -18.83 9.59 -10.23
CA GLY A 954 -18.97 8.36 -9.45
C GLY A 954 -17.68 7.99 -8.71
N ALA A 955 -16.94 8.96 -8.16
CA ALA A 955 -15.69 8.68 -7.43
C ALA A 955 -15.97 8.00 -6.08
N PHE A 956 -17.16 8.22 -5.50
CA PHE A 956 -17.75 7.39 -4.43
C PHE A 956 -19.00 6.63 -4.92
N GLY A 957 -18.97 6.12 -6.16
CA GLY A 957 -20.08 5.43 -6.86
C GLY A 957 -20.65 4.16 -6.22
N TYR A 958 -20.53 3.98 -4.90
CA TYR A 958 -21.06 2.88 -4.10
C TYR A 958 -22.38 3.23 -3.39
N ILE A 959 -22.82 4.49 -3.38
CA ILE A 959 -24.07 4.91 -2.73
C ILE A 959 -24.97 5.57 -3.77
N LYS A 960 -25.88 4.76 -4.35
CA LYS A 960 -26.83 5.17 -5.41
C LYS A 960 -27.79 6.28 -4.97
N ASP A 961 -27.88 6.55 -3.67
CA ASP A 961 -28.83 7.46 -3.04
C ASP A 961 -28.16 8.69 -2.37
N PHE A 962 -26.85 8.93 -2.57
CA PHE A 962 -26.14 10.07 -1.96
C PHE A 962 -25.67 11.10 -3.01
N PRO A 963 -26.35 12.26 -3.16
CA PRO A 963 -26.16 13.15 -4.30
C PRO A 963 -25.15 14.28 -3.99
N PHE A 964 -23.85 13.97 -3.92
CA PHE A 964 -22.82 15.03 -3.97
C PHE A 964 -22.40 15.28 -5.43
N SER A 965 -22.37 16.55 -5.82
CA SER A 965 -21.73 17.03 -7.05
C SER A 965 -20.21 17.02 -6.89
N VAL A 966 -19.48 17.01 -8.01
CA VAL A 966 -18.01 17.06 -8.00
C VAL A 966 -17.45 18.29 -7.26
N VAL A 967 -18.20 19.40 -7.30
CA VAL A 967 -17.86 20.63 -6.60
C VAL A 967 -17.96 20.43 -5.08
N GLU A 968 -18.97 19.69 -4.61
CA GLU A 968 -19.20 19.41 -3.19
C GLU A 968 -18.19 18.40 -2.63
N GLU A 969 -17.86 17.35 -3.39
CA GLU A 969 -16.82 16.39 -3.00
C GLU A 969 -15.48 17.10 -2.80
N TYR A 970 -15.12 17.97 -3.74
CA TYR A 970 -13.87 18.72 -3.68
C TYR A 970 -13.88 19.77 -2.57
N LEU A 971 -15.01 20.46 -2.35
CA LEU A 971 -15.17 21.42 -1.25
C LEU A 971 -15.06 20.73 0.12
N ALA A 972 -15.70 19.56 0.28
CA ALA A 972 -15.63 18.75 1.49
C ALA A 972 -14.19 18.27 1.77
N LEU A 973 -13.47 17.81 0.75
CA LEU A 973 -12.07 17.41 0.87
C LEU A 973 -11.16 18.61 1.19
N ALA A 974 -11.38 19.76 0.56
CA ALA A 974 -10.63 20.98 0.83
C ALA A 974 -10.86 21.50 2.25
N LEU A 975 -12.11 21.47 2.74
CA LEU A 975 -12.49 21.84 4.10
C LEU A 975 -11.91 20.86 5.12
N LEU A 976 -12.00 19.55 4.87
CA LEU A 976 -11.44 18.51 5.73
C LEU A 976 -9.92 18.66 5.84
N LEU A 977 -9.22 18.89 4.73
CA LEU A 977 -7.77 19.12 4.72
C LEU A 977 -7.42 20.39 5.51
N HIS A 978 -8.15 21.49 5.30
CA HIS A 978 -7.93 22.75 6.00
C HIS A 978 -8.10 22.60 7.52
N VAL A 979 -9.20 21.96 7.94
CA VAL A 979 -9.55 21.74 9.35
C VAL A 979 -8.58 20.77 10.01
N THR A 980 -8.24 19.64 9.36
CA THR A 980 -7.35 18.62 9.93
C THR A 980 -5.96 19.17 10.17
N VAL A 981 -5.39 19.93 9.22
CA VAL A 981 -4.08 20.55 9.41
C VAL A 981 -4.14 21.66 10.46
N ALA A 982 -5.21 22.45 10.51
CA ALA A 982 -5.39 23.47 11.54
C ALA A 982 -5.52 22.87 12.95
N LEU A 983 -6.24 21.76 13.11
CA LEU A 983 -6.40 21.04 14.37
C LEU A 983 -5.08 20.40 14.82
N LYS A 984 -4.41 19.65 13.93
CA LYS A 984 -3.11 19.04 14.21
C LYS A 984 -2.08 20.08 14.63
N ARG A 985 -2.05 21.22 13.96
CA ARG A 985 -1.15 22.30 14.33
C ARG A 985 -1.49 22.97 15.65
N SER A 986 -2.78 23.18 15.92
CA SER A 986 -3.21 23.76 17.20
C SER A 986 -2.89 22.82 18.36
N TYR A 987 -2.97 21.51 18.10
CA TYR A 987 -2.53 20.45 19.00
C TYR A 987 -1.01 20.46 19.20
N ASP A 988 -0.22 20.60 18.12
CA ASP A 988 1.25 20.66 18.15
C ASP A 988 1.77 21.92 18.90
N ILE A 989 1.00 23.02 18.97
CA ILE A 989 1.33 24.24 19.74
C ILE A 989 1.13 24.05 21.27
N THR A 990 0.69 22.88 21.73
CA THR A 990 0.31 22.50 23.10
C THR A 990 -0.87 23.25 23.73
N ILE A 991 -1.70 22.50 24.47
CA ILE A 991 -2.89 22.95 25.24
C ILE A 991 -2.54 23.90 26.41
N GLY A 992 -1.26 24.22 26.66
CA GLY A 992 -0.81 25.09 27.75
C GLY A 992 -1.04 26.59 27.55
N TYR A 993 -1.45 27.03 26.36
CA TYR A 993 -1.66 28.44 26.07
C TYR A 993 -3.11 28.88 26.34
N THR A 994 -3.30 29.88 27.21
CA THR A 994 -4.62 30.43 27.55
C THR A 994 -5.23 31.29 26.42
N ILE A 995 -6.56 31.36 26.38
CA ILE A 995 -7.38 32.23 25.52
C ILE A 995 -6.89 33.70 25.54
N ALA A 996 -6.27 34.14 26.64
CA ALA A 996 -5.76 35.50 26.82
C ALA A 996 -4.65 35.91 25.83
N THR A 997 -3.92 34.96 25.25
CA THR A 997 -2.85 35.26 24.27
C THR A 997 -3.37 35.47 22.84
N GLY A 998 -4.66 35.23 22.58
CA GLY A 998 -5.28 35.32 21.26
C GLY A 998 -4.79 34.28 20.24
N ARG A 999 -3.90 33.36 20.62
CA ARG A 999 -3.33 32.34 19.73
C ARG A 999 -4.37 31.27 19.31
N TRP A 1000 -5.43 31.09 20.10
CA TRP A 1000 -6.57 30.21 19.77
C TRP A 1000 -7.59 30.85 18.83
N ASN A 1001 -7.53 32.17 18.60
CA ASN A 1001 -8.60 32.90 17.91
C ASN A 1001 -8.86 32.38 16.50
N MET A 1002 -7.81 32.01 15.75
CA MET A 1002 -7.97 31.45 14.39
C MET A 1002 -8.57 30.05 14.41
N LEU A 1003 -8.22 29.21 15.40
CA LEU A 1003 -8.82 27.89 15.53
C LEU A 1003 -10.31 27.99 15.91
N LEU A 1004 -10.61 28.77 16.96
CA LEU A 1004 -11.98 28.93 17.46
C LEU A 1004 -12.89 29.55 16.40
N SER A 1005 -12.43 30.60 15.72
CA SER A 1005 -13.20 31.18 14.60
C SER A 1005 -13.33 30.19 13.43
N GLY A 1006 -12.30 29.39 13.13
CA GLY A 1006 -12.39 28.32 12.12
C GLY A 1006 -13.43 27.24 12.46
N LEU A 1007 -13.52 26.83 13.73
CA LEU A 1007 -14.54 25.85 14.19
C LEU A 1007 -15.96 26.41 14.15
N VAL A 1008 -16.13 27.70 14.49
CA VAL A 1008 -17.44 28.36 14.36
C VAL A 1008 -17.84 28.48 12.89
N ILE A 1009 -16.91 28.83 11.99
CA ILE A 1009 -17.15 28.87 10.54
C ILE A 1009 -17.49 27.48 10.01
N LEU A 1010 -16.78 26.43 10.45
CA LEU A 1010 -17.10 25.05 10.05
C LEU A 1010 -18.52 24.66 10.45
N THR A 1011 -18.92 25.00 11.68
CA THR A 1011 -20.28 24.74 12.18
C THR A 1011 -21.31 25.51 11.35
N PHE A 1012 -21.01 26.75 11.01
CA PHE A 1012 -21.85 27.57 10.13
C PHE A 1012 -21.99 26.97 8.72
N LEU A 1013 -20.90 26.52 8.09
CA LEU A 1013 -20.94 25.89 6.77
C LEU A 1013 -21.78 24.61 6.77
N ILE A 1014 -21.65 23.77 7.81
CA ILE A 1014 -22.48 22.57 7.97
C ILE A 1014 -23.96 22.95 8.06
N LYS A 1015 -24.29 23.95 8.89
CA LYS A 1015 -25.68 24.42 9.05
C LYS A 1015 -26.22 25.03 7.75
N HIS A 1016 -25.42 25.81 7.03
CA HIS A 1016 -25.79 26.41 5.76
C HIS A 1016 -26.11 25.35 4.70
N LEU A 1017 -25.27 24.31 4.60
CA LEU A 1017 -25.53 23.16 3.72
C LEU A 1017 -26.79 22.38 4.14
N GLN A 1018 -27.03 22.20 5.44
CA GLN A 1018 -28.28 21.57 5.90
C GLN A 1018 -29.53 22.39 5.56
N ASP A 1019 -29.41 23.72 5.62
CA ASP A 1019 -30.53 24.61 5.36
C ASP A 1019 -30.90 24.70 3.87
N PHE A 1020 -29.90 24.71 2.98
CA PHE A 1020 -30.08 25.01 1.55
C PHE A 1020 -29.70 23.90 0.59
N ARG A 1021 -28.95 22.88 1.02
CA ARG A 1021 -28.56 21.75 0.15
C ARG A 1021 -29.17 20.41 0.57
N PHE A 1022 -29.11 20.05 1.85
CA PHE A 1022 -29.59 18.75 2.37
C PHE A 1022 -30.97 18.81 2.99
N TYR A 1023 -31.74 19.87 2.73
CA TYR A 1023 -33.12 19.94 3.20
C TYR A 1023 -33.97 18.90 2.45
N PRO A 1024 -34.68 17.99 3.13
CA PRO A 1024 -35.35 16.88 2.44
C PRO A 1024 -36.72 17.23 1.85
N TYR A 1025 -37.25 18.43 2.08
CA TYR A 1025 -38.63 18.81 1.78
C TYR A 1025 -38.73 20.00 0.82
N TYR A 1026 -37.99 19.96 -0.30
CA TYR A 1026 -38.08 21.02 -1.31
C TYR A 1026 -39.39 20.98 -2.09
N ASP A 1027 -39.91 22.17 -2.37
CA ASP A 1027 -40.82 22.38 -3.49
C ASP A 1027 -40.01 22.44 -4.80
N TYR A 1028 -40.67 22.24 -5.94
CA TYR A 1028 -40.04 22.21 -7.25
C TYR A 1028 -40.70 23.20 -8.21
N VAL A 1029 -39.87 23.91 -8.98
CA VAL A 1029 -40.28 24.87 -10.00
C VAL A 1029 -39.81 24.41 -11.39
N GLU A 1030 -40.54 24.79 -12.44
CA GLU A 1030 -40.10 24.59 -13.81
C GLU A 1030 -39.36 25.83 -14.32
N LEU A 1031 -38.15 25.64 -14.84
CA LEU A 1031 -37.32 26.71 -15.41
C LEU A 1031 -36.77 26.31 -16.77
N LYS A 1032 -36.44 27.30 -17.61
CA LYS A 1032 -35.84 27.06 -18.92
C LYS A 1032 -34.33 27.01 -18.80
N ALA A 1033 -33.78 25.81 -18.85
CA ALA A 1033 -32.35 25.61 -18.62
C ALA A 1033 -31.51 25.90 -19.88
N PRO A 1034 -30.32 26.50 -19.72
CA PRO A 1034 -29.39 26.70 -20.82
C PRO A 1034 -28.78 25.37 -21.29
N PRO A 1035 -28.51 25.23 -22.59
CA PRO A 1035 -28.00 23.98 -23.17
C PRO A 1035 -26.61 23.58 -22.66
N MET A 1036 -25.83 24.51 -22.09
CA MET A 1036 -24.48 24.25 -21.56
C MET A 1036 -24.39 24.46 -20.04
N LEU A 1037 -25.51 24.31 -19.30
CA LEU A 1037 -25.64 24.56 -17.86
C LEU A 1037 -25.42 26.03 -17.42
N VAL A 1038 -24.69 26.82 -18.21
CA VAL A 1038 -24.50 28.26 -18.10
C VAL A 1038 -24.78 28.92 -19.46
N ASN A 1039 -25.60 29.96 -19.47
CA ASN A 1039 -25.84 30.82 -20.62
C ASN A 1039 -24.77 31.91 -20.71
N VAL A 1040 -23.65 31.57 -21.36
CA VAL A 1040 -22.51 32.50 -21.54
C VAL A 1040 -22.92 33.81 -22.23
N LYS A 1041 -23.93 33.76 -23.12
CA LYS A 1041 -24.43 34.95 -23.83
C LYS A 1041 -25.26 35.86 -22.92
N GLY A 1042 -25.92 35.28 -21.92
CA GLY A 1042 -26.76 35.99 -20.98
C GLY A 1042 -26.02 36.57 -19.77
N VAL A 1043 -24.70 36.34 -19.64
CA VAL A 1043 -23.87 36.88 -18.53
C VAL A 1043 -23.99 38.39 -18.37
N LEU A 1044 -23.98 39.14 -19.47
CA LEU A 1044 -24.11 40.61 -19.42
C LEU A 1044 -25.56 41.09 -19.23
N SER A 1045 -26.55 40.22 -19.48
CA SER A 1045 -27.97 40.52 -19.31
C SER A 1045 -28.55 39.97 -18.00
N GLY A 1046 -27.72 39.38 -17.12
CA GLY A 1046 -28.16 38.78 -15.87
C GLY A 1046 -28.91 37.45 -16.02
N HIS A 1047 -28.79 36.79 -17.18
CA HIS A 1047 -29.36 35.48 -17.47
C HIS A 1047 -28.25 34.44 -17.57
N ILE A 1048 -27.68 34.04 -16.44
CA ILE A 1048 -26.53 33.14 -16.38
C ILE A 1048 -26.98 31.68 -16.33
N PHE A 1049 -28.03 31.39 -15.57
CA PHE A 1049 -28.49 30.03 -15.32
C PHE A 1049 -29.83 29.71 -15.98
N THR A 1050 -30.41 30.66 -16.70
CA THR A 1050 -31.59 30.43 -17.55
C THR A 1050 -31.35 30.84 -19.01
N ASP A 1051 -32.13 30.24 -19.90
CA ASP A 1051 -32.17 30.60 -21.32
C ASP A 1051 -33.64 30.73 -21.76
N PRO A 1052 -34.07 31.90 -22.28
CA PRO A 1052 -35.44 32.08 -22.79
C PRO A 1052 -35.85 31.05 -23.85
N ASP A 1053 -34.88 30.52 -24.60
CA ASP A 1053 -35.07 29.51 -25.66
C ASP A 1053 -34.76 28.08 -25.18
N GLY A 1054 -34.43 27.91 -23.89
CA GLY A 1054 -34.07 26.64 -23.27
C GLY A 1054 -35.25 25.70 -23.02
N GLU A 1055 -34.93 24.42 -22.81
CA GLU A 1055 -35.92 23.39 -22.45
C GLU A 1055 -36.41 23.56 -21.01
N LEU A 1056 -37.71 23.30 -20.80
CA LEU A 1056 -38.31 23.30 -19.46
C LEU A 1056 -37.81 22.10 -18.66
N VAL A 1057 -37.24 22.39 -17.49
CA VAL A 1057 -36.73 21.39 -16.54
C VAL A 1057 -37.22 21.70 -15.13
N LYS A 1058 -37.39 20.65 -14.32
CA LYS A 1058 -37.73 20.80 -12.91
C LYS A 1058 -36.47 21.00 -12.08
N ALA A 1059 -36.50 22.00 -11.20
CA ALA A 1059 -35.44 22.33 -10.26
C ALA A 1059 -36.02 22.54 -8.86
N ARG A 1060 -35.18 22.40 -7.83
CA ARG A 1060 -35.58 22.72 -6.45
C ARG A 1060 -35.82 24.21 -6.31
N ASP A 1061 -36.89 24.57 -5.61
CA ASP A 1061 -37.22 25.96 -5.32
C ASP A 1061 -36.43 26.46 -4.10
N LEU A 1062 -35.19 26.86 -4.36
CA LEU A 1062 -34.30 27.49 -3.38
C LEU A 1062 -34.80 28.86 -2.96
N TYR A 1063 -35.48 29.57 -3.87
CA TYR A 1063 -36.01 30.91 -3.61
C TYR A 1063 -37.08 30.90 -2.52
N SER A 1064 -38.07 30.01 -2.60
CA SER A 1064 -39.07 29.85 -1.53
C SER A 1064 -38.46 29.37 -0.21
N ARG A 1065 -37.43 28.52 -0.28
CA ARG A 1065 -36.71 28.02 0.91
C ARG A 1065 -35.99 29.15 1.64
N GLU A 1066 -35.30 30.01 0.90
CA GLU A 1066 -34.62 31.19 1.43
C GLU A 1066 -35.58 32.10 2.19
N VAL A 1067 -36.76 32.34 1.59
CA VAL A 1067 -37.82 33.15 2.20
C VAL A 1067 -38.35 32.52 3.49
N ALA A 1068 -38.58 31.21 3.49
CA ALA A 1068 -39.03 30.50 4.68
C ALA A 1068 -37.99 30.57 5.82
N LEU A 1069 -36.69 30.49 5.49
CA LEU A 1069 -35.61 30.46 6.46
C LEU A 1069 -35.35 31.84 7.09
N PHE A 1070 -35.25 32.90 6.27
CA PHE A 1070 -34.87 34.23 6.74
C PHE A 1070 -36.03 35.11 7.20
N LYS A 1071 -37.25 34.58 7.25
CA LYS A 1071 -38.36 35.21 8.00
C LYS A 1071 -38.26 35.03 9.51
N ASP A 1072 -37.47 34.07 9.99
CA ASP A 1072 -37.16 33.94 11.40
C ASP A 1072 -35.99 34.87 11.80
N LEU A 1073 -36.26 35.79 12.72
CA LEU A 1073 -35.25 36.74 13.23
C LEU A 1073 -34.06 36.02 13.86
N ASN A 1074 -34.28 34.89 14.56
CA ASN A 1074 -33.19 34.17 15.20
C ASN A 1074 -32.21 33.64 14.16
N THR A 1075 -32.73 33.09 13.06
CA THR A 1075 -31.91 32.62 11.95
C THR A 1075 -31.13 33.76 11.29
N VAL A 1076 -31.76 34.91 11.06
CA VAL A 1076 -31.09 36.11 10.52
C VAL A 1076 -29.94 36.59 11.42
N LEU A 1077 -30.16 36.61 12.74
CA LEU A 1077 -29.14 37.01 13.71
C LEU A 1077 -27.97 36.02 13.76
N VAL A 1078 -28.24 34.71 13.74
CA VAL A 1078 -27.20 33.67 13.72
C VAL A 1078 -26.34 33.80 12.46
N TYR A 1079 -26.96 33.93 11.29
CA TYR A 1079 -26.23 34.12 10.02
C TYR A 1079 -25.40 35.41 10.04
N SER A 1080 -25.92 36.50 10.59
CA SER A 1080 -25.21 37.78 10.72
C SER A 1080 -23.96 37.67 11.62
N ILE A 1081 -24.07 36.97 12.76
CA ILE A 1081 -22.95 36.75 13.67
C ILE A 1081 -21.87 35.87 13.02
N CYS A 1082 -22.29 34.77 12.38
CA CYS A 1082 -21.37 33.87 11.68
C CYS A 1082 -20.65 34.59 10.53
N LEU A 1083 -21.34 35.47 9.80
CA LEU A 1083 -20.75 36.28 8.74
C LEU A 1083 -19.71 37.27 9.28
N ALA A 1084 -20.00 37.95 10.40
CA ALA A 1084 -19.03 38.84 11.04
C ALA A 1084 -17.76 38.10 11.48
N LEU A 1085 -17.92 36.88 12.02
CA LEU A 1085 -16.79 36.02 12.39
C LEU A 1085 -16.01 35.53 11.17
N PHE A 1086 -16.71 35.14 10.10
CA PHE A 1086 -16.10 34.74 8.82
C PHE A 1086 -15.24 35.86 8.23
N VAL A 1087 -15.76 37.08 8.16
CA VAL A 1087 -15.05 38.23 7.60
C VAL A 1087 -13.83 38.58 8.45
N THR A 1088 -13.97 38.53 9.77
CA THR A 1088 -12.85 38.76 10.69
C THR A 1088 -11.75 37.70 10.48
N HIS A 1089 -12.14 36.43 10.38
CA HIS A 1089 -11.21 35.32 10.12
C HIS A 1089 -10.51 35.47 8.76
N LEU A 1090 -11.26 35.81 7.71
CA LEU A 1090 -10.75 36.01 6.36
C LEU A 1090 -9.73 37.17 6.32
N CYS A 1091 -10.04 38.31 6.93
CA CYS A 1091 -9.14 39.46 6.99
C CYS A 1091 -7.84 39.16 7.74
N LEU A 1092 -7.93 38.45 8.87
CA LEU A 1092 -6.76 38.07 9.67
C LEU A 1092 -5.92 36.99 8.99
N GLY A 1093 -6.57 36.02 8.33
CA GLY A 1093 -5.92 35.00 7.51
C GLY A 1093 -5.20 35.60 6.31
N TRP A 1094 -5.87 36.49 5.58
CA TRP A 1094 -5.32 37.17 4.39
C TRP A 1094 -4.07 37.97 4.72
N LYS A 1095 -4.10 38.77 5.80
CA LYS A 1095 -2.94 39.53 6.28
C LYS A 1095 -1.71 38.63 6.53
N LYS A 1096 -1.93 37.40 6.99
CA LYS A 1096 -0.85 36.42 7.25
C LYS A 1096 -0.41 35.67 6.00
N LEU A 1097 -1.30 35.49 5.03
CA LEU A 1097 -1.06 34.73 3.80
C LEU A 1097 -0.21 35.53 2.81
N VAL A 1098 -0.54 36.80 2.57
CA VAL A 1098 0.13 37.65 1.57
C VAL A 1098 1.67 37.66 1.65
N PRO A 1099 2.31 37.77 2.82
CA PRO A 1099 3.77 37.78 2.91
C PRO A 1099 4.44 36.40 2.83
N ALA A 1100 3.68 35.30 2.71
CA ALA A 1100 4.25 33.95 2.71
C ALA A 1100 5.07 33.66 1.43
N ASP A 1101 6.18 32.93 1.58
CA ASP A 1101 7.07 32.53 0.46
C ASP A 1101 6.27 31.85 -0.68
N ALA A 1102 5.24 31.06 -0.37
CA ALA A 1102 4.39 30.42 -1.36
C ALA A 1102 3.55 31.38 -2.24
N MET A 1103 3.21 32.57 -1.74
CA MET A 1103 2.40 33.55 -2.48
C MET A 1103 3.21 34.33 -3.51
N GLN A 1104 4.55 34.40 -3.37
CA GLN A 1104 5.44 35.09 -4.33
C GLN A 1104 4.99 36.52 -4.68
N ILE A 1105 4.36 37.23 -3.73
CA ILE A 1105 3.97 38.64 -3.89
C ILE A 1105 5.18 39.52 -3.51
N PRO A 1106 5.69 40.36 -4.44
CA PRO A 1106 6.83 41.23 -4.15
C PRO A 1106 6.56 42.15 -2.96
N ARG A 1107 7.60 42.40 -2.15
CA ARG A 1107 7.47 43.09 -0.84
C ARG A 1107 6.77 44.44 -0.93
N ASP A 1108 7.06 45.22 -1.96
CA ASP A 1108 6.51 46.57 -2.12
C ASP A 1108 4.99 46.56 -2.41
N HIS A 1109 4.46 45.45 -2.93
CA HIS A 1109 3.04 45.29 -3.24
C HIS A 1109 2.23 44.68 -2.08
N GLN A 1110 2.86 44.06 -1.09
CA GLN A 1110 2.18 43.27 -0.06
C GLN A 1110 1.13 44.07 0.72
N ASN A 1111 1.47 45.28 1.16
CA ASN A 1111 0.53 46.13 1.91
C ASN A 1111 -0.71 46.46 1.09
N MET A 1112 -0.53 46.77 -0.20
CA MET A 1112 -1.64 47.09 -1.09
C MET A 1112 -2.54 45.88 -1.33
N VAL A 1113 -1.93 44.71 -1.55
CA VAL A 1113 -2.66 43.45 -1.72
C VAL A 1113 -3.42 43.05 -0.43
N ILE A 1114 -2.88 43.35 0.75
CA ILE A 1114 -3.59 43.14 2.03
C ILE A 1114 -4.87 44.00 2.08
N TYR A 1115 -4.77 45.30 1.77
CA TYR A 1115 -5.93 46.19 1.76
C TYR A 1115 -6.97 45.79 0.71
N MET A 1116 -6.52 45.35 -0.47
CA MET A 1116 -7.42 44.82 -1.51
C MET A 1116 -8.21 43.61 -1.01
N GLY A 1117 -7.56 42.67 -0.31
CA GLY A 1117 -8.26 41.51 0.25
C GLY A 1117 -9.24 41.87 1.37
N TRP A 1118 -8.93 42.89 2.19
CA TRP A 1118 -9.89 43.39 3.19
C TRP A 1118 -11.10 44.07 2.56
N ALA A 1119 -10.88 44.88 1.51
CA ALA A 1119 -11.96 45.49 0.76
C ALA A 1119 -12.85 44.42 0.11
N ALA A 1120 -12.26 43.39 -0.49
CA ALA A 1120 -12.99 42.25 -1.04
C ALA A 1120 -13.79 41.49 0.04
N ALA A 1121 -13.19 41.23 1.21
CA ALA A 1121 -13.88 40.57 2.32
C ALA A 1121 -15.10 41.36 2.81
N LEU A 1122 -15.00 42.69 2.90
CA LEU A 1122 -16.14 43.55 3.26
C LEU A 1122 -17.22 43.57 2.17
N ALA A 1123 -16.84 43.56 0.90
CA ALA A 1123 -17.80 43.47 -0.21
C ALA A 1123 -18.59 42.14 -0.16
N ILE A 1124 -17.90 41.02 0.06
CA ILE A 1124 -18.52 39.70 0.25
C ILE A 1124 -19.46 39.72 1.46
N ALA A 1125 -19.04 40.32 2.57
CA ALA A 1125 -19.88 40.49 3.76
C ALA A 1125 -21.17 41.27 3.44
N GLY A 1126 -21.06 42.34 2.67
CA GLY A 1126 -22.21 43.12 2.22
C GLY A 1126 -23.20 42.27 1.43
N MET A 1127 -22.71 41.49 0.47
CA MET A 1127 -23.54 40.64 -0.39
C MET A 1127 -24.25 39.52 0.39
N TYR A 1128 -23.55 38.78 1.25
CA TYR A 1128 -24.19 37.73 2.06
C TYR A 1128 -25.09 38.28 3.18
N GLY A 1129 -24.76 39.46 3.72
CA GLY A 1129 -25.53 40.08 4.78
C GLY A 1129 -26.81 40.72 4.28
N SER A 1130 -26.82 41.25 3.05
CA SER A 1130 -27.99 41.92 2.50
C SER A 1130 -29.18 40.98 2.31
N VAL A 1131 -28.93 39.72 1.96
CA VAL A 1131 -29.97 38.75 1.60
C VAL A 1131 -30.88 38.37 2.80
N PRO A 1132 -30.38 37.87 3.94
CA PRO A 1132 -31.22 37.56 5.10
C PRO A 1132 -32.02 38.75 5.62
N TRP A 1133 -31.38 39.93 5.67
CA TRP A 1133 -32.04 41.14 6.17
C TRP A 1133 -33.07 41.70 5.20
N TYR A 1134 -32.82 41.64 3.89
CA TYR A 1134 -33.80 42.01 2.87
C TYR A 1134 -35.06 41.15 2.98
N VAL A 1135 -34.89 39.83 3.04
CA VAL A 1135 -36.00 38.87 3.18
C VAL A 1135 -36.77 39.10 4.48
N TYR A 1136 -36.08 39.31 5.60
CA TYR A 1136 -36.73 39.56 6.89
C TYR A 1136 -37.67 40.77 6.84
N PHE A 1137 -37.20 41.90 6.29
CA PHE A 1137 -37.97 43.14 6.19
C PHE A 1137 -38.96 43.21 5.01
N ALA A 1138 -38.91 42.27 4.07
CA ALA A 1138 -39.83 42.24 2.93
C ALA A 1138 -41.30 42.18 3.40
N LYS A 1139 -42.17 43.02 2.82
CA LYS A 1139 -43.60 43.05 3.15
C LYS A 1139 -44.29 41.72 2.78
N PRO A 1140 -45.40 41.33 3.45
CA PRO A 1140 -46.14 40.11 3.13
C PRO A 1140 -46.53 39.98 1.65
N GLU A 1141 -46.89 41.09 1.00
CA GLU A 1141 -47.21 41.17 -0.44
C GLU A 1141 -46.04 40.78 -1.34
N VAL A 1142 -44.81 41.14 -0.94
CA VAL A 1142 -43.58 40.76 -1.64
C VAL A 1142 -43.30 39.28 -1.44
N VAL A 1143 -43.51 38.76 -0.23
CA VAL A 1143 -43.37 37.33 0.11
C VAL A 1143 -44.40 36.47 -0.64
N GLU A 1144 -45.61 36.99 -0.83
CA GLU A 1144 -46.69 36.32 -1.54
C GLU A 1144 -46.46 36.34 -3.07
N HIS A 1145 -45.93 37.45 -3.60
CA HIS A 1145 -45.44 37.54 -4.99
C HIS A 1145 -44.24 36.64 -5.26
N ILE A 1146 -43.38 36.42 -4.26
CA ILE A 1146 -42.24 35.49 -4.32
C ILE A 1146 -42.72 34.02 -4.35
N LYS A 1147 -43.85 33.72 -3.70
CA LYS A 1147 -44.45 32.37 -3.66
C LYS A 1147 -45.33 32.03 -4.87
N SER A 1148 -45.83 33.04 -5.59
CA SER A 1148 -46.68 32.90 -6.79
C SER A 1148 -45.85 32.85 -8.05
#